data_AF-A0A2K5EBB8-F1
#
_entry.id   AF-A0A2K5EBB8-F1
#
_cell.length_a   1.000
_cell.length_b   1.000
_cell.length_c   1.000
_cell.angle_alpha   90.00
_cell.angle_beta   90.00
_cell.angle_gamma   90.00
#
_symmetry.space_group_name_H-M   'P 1'
#
loop_
_entity.id
_entity.type
_entity.pdbx_description
1 polymer ?
#
loop_
_entity_poly.entity_id
_entity_poly.type
_entity_poly.pdbx_seq_one_letter_code
_entity_poly.pdbx_strand_id
1 'polypeptide(L)'
;MDLNRIIQALKGTIDPKLRIVAENELNQSYKIINFAPSLLRIIVSDHVEFPVRQAAAIYLKNMVTQYWPDREPPPGEAIFPFNIHENDRQQIRDNIVEGIIRSPDLVRVQLTMCLRAIIKHDFPGHWPAVVDKIDYYLQSQNSGSWLGSLLCLYQLVKTYEYKKAEEREPLIVAMQIFLPRIQQQIMQLLPDSSFYSVILQKQILKIFYALVQYALPLQLVNNQTMTTWMEIFRTIIDRTVPPETLQIDEDDRPELVWWKCKKWALHIVARLFERYGSPGNVTKEYFEFSEFFLKTYAVGIQQVLLKILDQYRQKEYVSPRVLQQAFNYLNQGVVHSITWKQMKPHIQNISEDVIFSVMCYKDEDEEMWQEDPYEYIRMKFDIFEDYASPTTAAQTLLYTAAKKRKEVLPKMMAFCYQILTDPNFDPRKKDGALHVIGSLAEILLKKSLFKDQMELFLQNHVFPLLLSNLGYLRARSCWVLHAFSSLKFHNELNLRNAVDLAKKSLIEDKEMPVKVEAALALQSLISNQIQAKEYMKPHVRPIMQELLHIVRETENDDVTNVIQKMICEYSQEVASIAVDMTQHLAEIFGKVLQSDEYEEVEDKTVMAMGILHTIDTILTVVEDHKEITQQLENICLRIIDLVLHKRVIEFYEEILSLAYSLTCHSISLQLWQLLGILYQVFQQDSFEYFTDMMPLLHNYVTIDTDTLLSNPRHLEILFTMCRKVLCGDAGEDAECHAAKLLEVIILQCKGRGIDQCIPLFVQLVLERLTRGVKTSELRTMCLQVAIAALYYNPDLLLHTLERVQLPHHSGPITVQFINQWMSDTDCFLGHHDRKMCIIGLSILLELQNRPPAVDAVVGQIVPSILFLFLGLKQVCATRQLVNREDRSKAEKADVEENEEISSDEEETNVTAQAMQSNNGRGEDEEEDDEDWDEEVLEETALEGFSTPLDLDNSVDEYQFFTQALITVQNRDAAWYQLLMAPLSEDQRRALQEVYTLAEHRRTVAEAKKKIEQQGGFTFENKGVLSAFNFGAVPSNN
;
A
#
# COMPACT_ATOMS: atom_id res chain seq x y z
N MET A 1 32.82 14.37 35.92
CA MET A 1 31.60 13.70 36.42
C MET A 1 32.02 12.48 37.21
N ASP A 2 31.34 12.14 38.31
CA ASP A 2 31.66 10.95 39.10
C ASP A 2 31.06 9.70 38.45
N LEU A 3 31.91 8.80 37.94
CA LEU A 3 31.51 7.57 37.27
C LEU A 3 30.70 6.66 38.20
N ASN A 4 31.00 6.66 39.50
CA ASN A 4 30.28 5.85 40.49
C ASN A 4 28.83 6.29 40.63
N ARG A 5 28.57 7.59 40.51
CA ARG A 5 27.22 8.15 40.58
C ARG A 5 26.35 7.68 39.41
N ILE A 6 26.90 7.65 38.19
CA ILE A 6 26.22 7.13 37.00
C ILE A 6 25.95 5.61 37.17
N ILE A 7 26.93 4.87 37.67
CA ILE A 7 26.80 3.42 37.93
C ILE A 7 25.67 3.14 38.93
N GLN A 8 25.56 3.91 40.02
CA GLN A 8 24.48 3.75 41.00
C GLN A 8 23.11 4.09 40.41
N ALA A 9 23.01 5.17 39.62
CA ALA A 9 21.77 5.52 38.93
C ALA A 9 21.35 4.41 37.96
N LEU A 10 22.26 3.92 37.11
CA LEU A 10 22.00 2.78 36.20
C LEU A 10 21.65 1.48 36.93
N LYS A 11 22.17 1.26 38.14
CA LYS A 11 21.75 0.13 38.98
C LYS A 11 20.33 0.32 39.50
N GLY A 12 19.97 1.55 39.87
CA GLY A 12 18.62 1.92 40.30
C GLY A 12 17.56 1.79 39.21
N THR A 13 17.89 1.95 37.93
CA THR A 13 16.92 1.77 36.82
C THR A 13 16.46 0.31 36.67
N ILE A 14 17.20 -0.64 37.23
CA ILE A 14 16.89 -2.08 37.19
C ILE A 14 16.04 -2.49 38.41
N ASP A 15 15.97 -1.66 39.46
CA ASP A 15 15.14 -1.92 40.64
C ASP A 15 13.79 -1.19 40.51
N PRO A 16 12.65 -1.91 40.50
CA PRO A 16 11.31 -1.30 40.40
C PRO A 16 11.04 -0.19 41.43
N LYS A 17 11.66 -0.26 42.62
CA LYS A 17 11.45 0.72 43.70
C LYS A 17 12.26 2.01 43.50
N LEU A 18 13.37 1.94 42.76
CA LEU A 18 14.30 3.04 42.56
C LEU A 18 14.28 3.60 41.14
N ARG A 19 13.59 2.93 40.20
CA ARG A 19 13.54 3.26 38.78
C ARG A 19 13.25 4.72 38.49
N ILE A 20 12.14 5.27 39.00
CA ILE A 20 11.72 6.66 38.73
C ILE A 20 12.77 7.66 39.24
N VAL A 21 13.34 7.42 40.42
CA VAL A 21 14.34 8.31 41.02
C VAL A 21 15.64 8.26 40.22
N ALA A 22 16.06 7.06 39.81
CA ALA A 22 17.24 6.84 38.99
C ALA A 22 17.13 7.43 37.58
N GLU A 23 15.98 7.26 36.91
CA GLU A 23 15.70 7.87 35.60
C GLU A 23 15.74 9.39 35.68
N ASN A 24 15.14 9.98 36.72
CA ASN A 24 15.22 11.43 36.96
C ASN A 24 16.66 11.92 37.16
N GLU A 25 17.51 11.16 37.86
CA GLU A 25 18.92 11.49 38.05
C GLU A 25 19.73 11.42 36.74
N LEU A 26 19.46 10.43 35.90
CA LEU A 26 20.05 10.32 34.56
C LEU A 26 19.58 11.47 33.64
N ASN A 27 18.29 11.84 33.72
CA ASN A 27 17.71 12.97 32.98
C ASN A 27 18.22 14.34 33.44
N GLN A 28 18.79 14.45 34.64
CA GLN A 28 19.52 15.66 35.04
C GLN A 28 20.95 15.69 34.50
N SER A 29 21.51 14.52 34.15
CA SER A 29 22.92 14.36 33.81
C SER A 29 23.19 14.25 32.30
N TYR A 30 22.20 13.88 31.49
CA TYR A 30 22.40 13.55 30.07
C TYR A 30 22.91 14.72 29.20
N LYS A 31 22.63 15.96 29.60
CA LYS A 31 23.11 17.17 28.90
C LYS A 31 24.55 17.56 29.23
N ILE A 32 25.19 16.89 30.19
CA ILE A 32 26.53 17.26 30.66
C ILE A 32 27.59 16.68 29.70
N ILE A 33 28.55 17.51 29.29
CA ILE A 33 29.67 17.09 28.45
C ILE A 33 30.49 15.98 29.14
N ASN A 34 30.90 14.98 28.36
CA ASN A 34 31.48 13.69 28.73
C ASN A 34 30.51 12.67 29.34
N PHE A 35 29.19 12.92 29.35
CA PHE A 35 28.23 11.90 29.83
C PHE A 35 28.22 10.68 28.90
N ALA A 36 28.02 10.88 27.60
CA ALA A 36 27.93 9.78 26.64
C ALA A 36 29.24 8.96 26.51
N PRO A 37 30.44 9.57 26.46
CA PRO A 37 31.71 8.83 26.56
C PRO A 37 31.88 8.09 27.90
N SER A 38 31.35 8.62 29.00
CA SER A 38 31.38 7.94 30.30
C SER A 38 30.52 6.68 30.30
N LEU A 39 29.35 6.69 29.64
CA LEU A 39 28.54 5.50 29.43
C LEU A 39 29.32 4.44 28.65
N LEU A 40 29.98 4.82 27.54
CA LEU A 40 30.81 3.89 26.77
C LEU A 40 31.93 3.28 27.62
N ARG A 41 32.59 4.07 28.48
CA ARG A 41 33.59 3.58 29.44
C ARG A 41 33.02 2.58 30.46
N ILE A 42 31.81 2.80 30.94
CA ILE A 42 31.11 1.88 31.86
C ILE A 42 30.83 0.56 31.13
N ILE A 43 30.32 0.62 29.89
CA ILE A 43 29.96 -0.54 29.08
C ILE A 43 31.14 -1.49 28.86
N VAL A 44 32.33 -0.94 28.56
CA VAL A 44 33.55 -1.72 28.27
C VAL A 44 34.35 -2.08 29.53
N SER A 45 33.94 -1.66 30.71
CA SER A 45 34.67 -1.93 31.96
C SER A 45 34.33 -3.31 32.53
N ASP A 46 35.35 -4.13 32.75
CA ASP A 46 35.19 -5.43 33.40
C ASP A 46 35.01 -5.32 34.94
N HIS A 47 35.15 -4.12 35.50
CA HIS A 47 34.94 -3.86 36.93
C HIS A 47 33.48 -3.54 37.28
N VAL A 48 32.61 -3.39 36.28
CA VAL A 48 31.18 -3.09 36.46
C VAL A 48 30.34 -4.35 36.26
N GLU A 49 29.34 -4.54 37.12
CA GLU A 49 28.40 -5.67 37.03
C GLU A 49 27.68 -5.70 35.66
N PHE A 50 27.52 -6.90 35.10
CA PHE A 50 26.96 -7.08 33.75
C PHE A 50 25.58 -6.44 33.53
N PRO A 51 24.59 -6.54 34.45
CA PRO A 51 23.29 -5.88 34.26
C PRO A 51 23.41 -4.36 34.11
N VAL A 52 24.34 -3.74 34.83
CA VAL A 52 24.59 -2.30 34.76
C VAL A 52 25.25 -1.93 33.43
N ARG A 53 26.17 -2.76 32.92
CA ARG A 53 26.77 -2.58 31.58
C ARG A 53 25.71 -2.67 30.48
N GLN A 54 24.76 -3.59 30.60
CA GLN A 54 23.65 -3.73 29.66
C GLN A 54 22.71 -2.51 29.70
N ALA A 55 22.32 -2.06 30.90
CA ALA A 55 21.52 -0.84 31.07
C ALA A 55 22.22 0.40 30.48
N ALA A 56 23.53 0.55 30.73
CA ALA A 56 24.34 1.62 30.13
C ALA A 56 24.33 1.57 28.59
N ALA A 57 24.41 0.38 28.00
CA ALA A 57 24.41 0.20 26.55
C ALA A 57 23.06 0.54 25.91
N ILE A 58 21.95 0.17 26.57
CA ILE A 58 20.60 0.54 26.15
C ILE A 58 20.41 2.05 26.23
N TYR A 59 20.85 2.67 27.33
CA TYR A 59 20.77 4.13 27.50
C TYR A 59 21.60 4.86 26.44
N LEU A 60 22.84 4.43 26.20
CA LEU A 60 23.70 5.01 25.18
C LEU A 60 23.07 4.88 23.79
N LYS A 61 22.48 3.73 23.46
CA LYS A 61 21.76 3.53 22.20
C LYS A 61 20.64 4.56 22.05
N ASN A 62 19.75 4.67 23.03
CA ASN A 62 18.62 5.60 22.98
C ASN A 62 19.11 7.05 22.83
N MET A 63 20.16 7.41 23.56
CA MET A 63 20.78 8.74 23.50
C MET A 63 21.38 9.05 22.13
N VAL A 64 22.12 8.10 21.53
CA VAL A 64 22.68 8.26 20.18
C VAL A 64 21.57 8.33 19.13
N THR A 65 20.59 7.43 19.16
CA THR A 65 19.48 7.44 18.20
C THR A 65 18.69 8.76 18.26
N GLN A 66 18.47 9.31 19.45
CA GLN A 66 17.67 10.50 19.62
C GLN A 66 18.44 11.81 19.34
N TYR A 67 19.68 11.92 19.82
CA TYR A 67 20.41 13.20 19.92
C TYR A 67 21.70 13.28 19.08
N TRP A 68 21.98 12.25 18.27
CA TRP A 68 23.06 12.31 17.26
C TRP A 68 22.68 13.09 16.00
N PRO A 69 21.45 12.96 15.43
CA PRO A 69 21.03 13.81 14.32
C PRO A 69 20.98 15.27 14.76
N ASP A 70 21.50 16.19 13.94
CA ASP A 70 21.39 17.62 14.21
C ASP A 70 19.94 18.07 13.97
N ARG A 71 19.17 18.22 15.05
CA ARG A 71 17.79 18.69 14.97
C ARG A 71 17.74 20.22 14.89
N GLU A 72 16.99 20.75 13.94
CA GLU A 72 16.65 22.18 13.87
C GLU A 72 15.50 22.49 14.84
N PRO A 73 15.41 23.72 15.39
CA PRO A 73 14.27 24.11 16.20
C PRO A 73 12.99 24.17 15.34
N PRO A 74 11.83 23.75 15.87
CA PRO A 74 10.55 23.94 15.20
C PRO A 74 10.34 25.41 14.79
N PRO A 75 9.75 25.70 13.63
CA PRO A 75 9.51 27.08 13.20
C PRO A 75 8.67 27.84 14.24
N GLY A 76 9.27 28.83 14.90
CA GLY A 76 8.62 29.65 15.95
C GLY A 76 9.13 29.41 17.37
N GLU A 77 9.90 28.36 17.62
CA GLU A 77 10.58 28.14 18.90
C GLU A 77 12.05 28.57 18.84
N ALA A 78 12.50 29.37 19.81
CA ALA A 78 13.90 29.80 19.92
C ALA A 78 14.79 28.79 20.68
N ILE A 79 14.25 27.63 21.08
CA ILE A 79 14.95 26.64 21.90
C ILE A 79 15.56 25.60 20.98
N PHE A 80 16.89 25.61 20.86
CA PHE A 80 17.58 24.55 20.15
C PHE A 80 17.40 23.22 20.89
N PRO A 81 16.97 22.15 20.18
CA PRO A 81 16.93 20.81 20.76
C PRO A 81 18.34 20.38 21.20
N PHE A 82 18.41 19.56 22.25
CA PHE A 82 19.69 19.06 22.74
C PHE A 82 20.32 18.11 21.71
N ASN A 83 21.55 18.40 21.31
CA ASN A 83 22.37 17.53 20.48
C ASN A 83 23.63 17.13 21.27
N ILE A 84 24.12 15.91 21.06
CA ILE A 84 25.38 15.45 21.68
C ILE A 84 26.52 16.33 21.20
N HIS A 85 27.28 16.91 22.13
CA HIS A 85 28.38 17.82 21.82
C HIS A 85 29.46 17.12 20.96
N GLU A 86 30.04 17.83 20.00
CA GLU A 86 30.98 17.25 19.03
C GLU A 86 32.21 16.58 19.67
N ASN A 87 32.75 17.14 20.75
CA ASN A 87 33.83 16.50 21.52
C ASN A 87 33.44 15.10 22.08
N ASP A 88 32.18 14.93 22.48
CA ASP A 88 31.66 13.64 22.94
C ASP A 88 31.42 12.70 21.75
N ARG A 89 30.90 13.23 20.62
CA ARG A 89 30.74 12.48 19.37
C ARG A 89 32.09 11.91 18.91
N GLN A 90 33.13 12.74 18.86
CA GLN A 90 34.48 12.32 18.49
C GLN A 90 35.03 11.23 19.42
N GLN A 91 34.88 11.36 20.74
CA GLN A 91 35.30 10.30 21.68
C GLN A 91 34.56 8.97 21.47
N ILE A 92 33.27 9.02 21.14
CA ILE A 92 32.49 7.82 20.83
C ILE A 92 32.98 7.19 19.52
N ARG A 93 33.12 7.98 18.45
CA ARG A 93 33.73 7.56 17.17
C ARG A 93 35.11 6.94 17.38
N ASP A 94 35.86 7.46 18.35
CA ASP A 94 37.20 6.96 18.63
C ASP A 94 37.25 5.57 19.27
N ASN A 95 36.20 5.14 19.97
CA ASN A 95 36.25 3.93 20.82
C ASN A 95 35.13 2.91 20.56
N ILE A 96 34.11 3.25 19.77
CA ILE A 96 32.92 2.41 19.59
C ILE A 96 33.25 1.07 18.91
N VAL A 97 34.20 1.04 17.96
CA VAL A 97 34.61 -0.18 17.24
C VAL A 97 35.31 -1.15 18.21
N GLU A 98 36.24 -0.67 19.02
CA GLU A 98 36.89 -1.43 20.09
C GLU A 98 35.89 -1.92 21.13
N GLY A 99 34.91 -1.07 21.46
CA GLY A 99 33.81 -1.41 22.36
C GLY A 99 33.01 -2.60 21.85
N ILE A 100 32.65 -2.62 20.57
CA ILE A 100 31.94 -3.75 19.94
C ILE A 100 32.80 -5.02 19.97
N ILE A 101 34.09 -4.92 19.66
CA ILE A 101 35.02 -6.06 19.63
C ILE A 101 35.17 -6.71 21.02
N ARG A 102 35.29 -5.90 22.08
CA ARG A 102 35.54 -6.40 23.44
C ARG A 102 34.28 -6.79 24.20
N SER A 103 33.09 -6.39 23.73
CA SER A 103 31.85 -6.59 24.46
C SER A 103 31.25 -7.99 24.26
N PRO A 104 30.56 -8.55 25.28
CA PRO A 104 29.75 -9.76 25.15
C PRO A 104 28.50 -9.52 24.29
N ASP A 105 27.86 -10.58 23.80
CA ASP A 105 26.81 -10.54 22.77
C ASP A 105 25.66 -9.56 23.06
N LEU A 106 25.05 -9.63 24.26
CA LEU A 106 23.91 -8.75 24.62
C LEU A 106 24.27 -7.26 24.61
N VAL A 107 25.51 -6.91 24.99
CA VAL A 107 26.02 -5.53 24.93
C VAL A 107 26.40 -5.17 23.49
N ARG A 108 27.03 -6.11 22.79
CA ARG A 108 27.51 -5.92 21.42
C ARG A 108 26.38 -5.55 20.47
N VAL A 109 25.21 -6.19 20.59
CA VAL A 109 24.03 -5.87 19.78
C VAL A 109 23.60 -4.41 19.96
N GLN A 110 23.56 -3.90 21.19
CA GLN A 110 23.19 -2.49 21.45
C GLN A 110 24.24 -1.52 20.89
N LEU A 111 25.53 -1.83 21.05
CA LEU A 111 26.61 -0.99 20.49
C LEU A 111 26.61 -0.98 18.95
N THR A 112 26.25 -2.09 18.29
CA THR A 112 26.10 -2.11 16.83
C THR A 112 24.95 -1.21 16.35
N MET A 113 23.87 -1.07 17.12
CA MET A 113 22.81 -0.10 16.83
C MET A 113 23.29 1.34 16.98
N CYS A 114 24.09 1.62 18.02
CA CYS A 114 24.76 2.92 18.15
C CYS A 114 25.61 3.22 16.91
N LEU A 115 26.43 2.26 16.49
CA LEU A 115 27.29 2.41 15.32
C LEU A 115 26.49 2.65 14.04
N ARG A 116 25.38 1.94 13.82
CA ARG A 116 24.52 2.15 12.64
C ARG A 116 23.98 3.58 12.59
N ALA A 117 23.49 4.11 13.72
CA ALA A 117 23.02 5.49 13.82
C ALA A 117 24.14 6.50 13.52
N ILE A 118 25.34 6.28 14.07
CA ILE A 118 26.50 7.14 13.81
C ILE A 118 26.88 7.11 12.32
N ILE A 119 26.97 5.92 11.71
CA ILE A 119 27.31 5.77 10.29
C ILE A 119 26.28 6.49 9.40
N LYS A 120 24.98 6.37 9.71
CA LYS A 120 23.89 7.00 8.93
C LYS A 120 24.05 8.51 8.79
N HIS A 121 24.55 9.19 9.82
CA HIS A 121 24.68 10.65 9.83
C HIS A 121 26.10 11.14 9.53
N ASP A 122 27.13 10.36 9.86
CA ASP A 122 28.52 10.82 9.81
C ASP A 122 29.31 10.25 8.63
N PHE A 123 28.94 9.11 8.05
CA PHE A 123 29.66 8.51 6.92
C PHE A 123 28.96 8.84 5.59
N PRO A 124 29.70 9.23 4.53
CA PRO A 124 31.16 9.33 4.43
C PRO A 124 31.77 10.67 4.87
N GLY A 125 30.95 11.68 5.21
CA GLY A 125 31.39 13.06 5.43
C GLY A 125 32.23 13.28 6.69
N HIS A 126 31.59 13.29 7.86
CA HIS A 126 32.20 13.63 9.14
C HIS A 126 33.11 12.54 9.71
N TRP A 127 32.93 11.27 9.31
CA TRP A 127 33.70 10.13 9.84
C TRP A 127 34.14 9.10 8.78
N PRO A 128 35.03 9.48 7.84
CA PRO A 128 35.58 8.55 6.85
C PRO A 128 36.50 7.48 7.48
N ALA A 129 37.16 7.80 8.61
CA ALA A 129 38.11 6.92 9.30
C ALA A 129 37.50 5.62 9.88
N VAL A 130 36.17 5.47 9.87
CA VAL A 130 35.51 4.21 10.24
C VAL A 130 35.96 3.04 9.37
N VAL A 131 36.21 3.30 8.07
CA VAL A 131 36.69 2.29 7.12
C VAL A 131 38.08 1.81 7.52
N ASP A 132 39.01 2.73 7.79
CA ASP A 132 40.39 2.38 8.19
C ASP A 132 40.43 1.58 9.49
N LYS A 133 39.56 1.92 10.46
CA LYS A 133 39.47 1.18 11.73
C LYS A 133 38.95 -0.24 11.57
N ILE A 134 37.85 -0.41 10.84
CA ILE A 134 37.30 -1.74 10.55
C ILE A 134 38.38 -2.56 9.83
N ASP A 135 39.07 -1.95 8.87
CA ASP A 135 40.11 -2.60 8.10
C ASP A 135 41.29 -3.06 8.97
N TYR A 136 41.77 -2.21 9.86
CA TYR A 136 42.84 -2.53 10.80
C TYR A 136 42.52 -3.76 11.66
N TYR A 137 41.33 -3.80 12.28
CA TYR A 137 40.96 -4.94 13.13
C TYR A 137 40.64 -6.21 12.34
N LEU A 138 40.17 -6.08 11.11
CA LEU A 138 39.92 -7.21 10.22
C LEU A 138 41.22 -7.88 9.73
N GLN A 139 42.31 -7.10 9.58
CA GLN A 139 43.64 -7.63 9.25
C GLN A 139 44.34 -8.34 10.41
N SER A 140 43.86 -8.16 11.64
CA SER A 140 44.55 -8.70 12.80
C SER A 140 44.57 -10.23 12.77
N GLN A 141 45.70 -10.84 13.15
CA GLN A 141 45.85 -12.30 13.21
C GLN A 141 45.02 -12.94 14.34
N ASN A 142 44.47 -12.13 15.25
CA ASN A 142 43.63 -12.59 16.34
C ASN A 142 42.19 -12.81 15.85
N SER A 143 41.79 -14.08 15.71
CA SER A 143 40.42 -14.45 15.33
C SER A 143 39.34 -13.91 16.28
N GLY A 144 39.72 -13.53 17.51
CA GLY A 144 38.82 -12.94 18.51
C GLY A 144 38.29 -11.54 18.15
N SER A 145 38.95 -10.79 17.26
CA SER A 145 38.44 -9.49 16.81
C SER A 145 37.50 -9.57 15.60
N TRP A 146 37.59 -10.66 14.83
CA TRP A 146 36.93 -10.76 13.52
C TRP A 146 35.42 -10.62 13.61
N LEU A 147 34.78 -11.24 14.61
CA LEU A 147 33.33 -11.14 14.76
C LEU A 147 32.88 -9.69 15.00
N GLY A 148 33.57 -8.97 15.88
CA GLY A 148 33.28 -7.55 16.15
C GLY A 148 33.50 -6.67 14.92
N SER A 149 34.60 -6.88 14.19
CA SER A 149 34.91 -6.15 12.95
C SER A 149 33.88 -6.42 11.85
N LEU A 150 33.48 -7.67 11.64
CA LEU A 150 32.47 -8.06 10.66
C LEU A 150 31.08 -7.52 11.03
N LEU A 151 30.74 -7.45 12.32
CA LEU A 151 29.51 -6.80 12.78
C LEU A 151 29.53 -5.30 12.49
N CYS A 152 30.67 -4.62 12.67
CA CYS A 152 30.83 -3.22 12.30
C CYS A 152 30.66 -3.01 10.79
N LEU A 153 31.34 -3.84 9.98
CA LEU A 153 31.20 -3.82 8.52
C LEU A 153 29.76 -4.07 8.08
N TYR A 154 29.05 -4.98 8.74
CA TYR A 154 27.64 -5.23 8.45
C TYR A 154 26.76 -4.01 8.71
N GLN A 155 27.00 -3.23 9.77
CA GLN A 155 26.26 -1.98 9.98
C GLN A 155 26.55 -0.93 8.90
N LEU A 156 27.80 -0.87 8.41
CA LEU A 156 28.15 0.00 7.28
C LEU A 156 27.35 -0.38 6.04
N VAL A 157 27.39 -1.66 5.62
CA VAL A 157 26.62 -2.11 4.44
C VAL A 157 25.11 -1.93 4.64
N LYS A 158 24.60 -2.29 5.81
CA LYS A 158 23.16 -2.23 6.14
C LYS A 158 22.60 -0.80 6.18
N THR A 159 23.44 0.21 6.37
CA THR A 159 23.01 1.62 6.32
C THR A 159 22.69 2.06 4.89
N TYR A 160 23.29 1.41 3.90
CA TYR A 160 23.09 1.66 2.47
C TYR A 160 22.21 0.62 1.78
N GLU A 161 21.62 -0.34 2.52
CA GLU A 161 20.86 -1.46 1.96
C GLU A 161 19.70 -1.00 1.06
N TYR A 162 18.94 -0.01 1.53
CA TYR A 162 17.76 0.57 0.86
C TYR A 162 18.06 1.88 0.11
N LYS A 163 19.34 2.24 -0.03
CA LYS A 163 19.75 3.47 -0.71
C LYS A 163 19.74 3.28 -2.23
N LYS A 164 19.28 4.30 -2.98
CA LYS A 164 19.33 4.34 -4.46
C LYS A 164 20.77 4.19 -4.95
N ALA A 165 20.95 3.66 -6.16
CA ALA A 165 22.27 3.32 -6.70
C ALA A 165 23.29 4.47 -6.64
N GLU A 166 22.84 5.70 -6.92
CA GLU A 166 23.66 6.92 -6.90
C GLU A 166 24.19 7.27 -5.50
N GLU A 167 23.40 7.01 -4.45
CA GLU A 167 23.77 7.28 -3.06
C GLU A 167 24.68 6.19 -2.47
N ARG A 168 24.84 5.05 -3.16
CA ARG A 168 25.67 3.91 -2.70
C ARG A 168 27.15 4.07 -3.05
N GLU A 169 27.56 5.05 -3.84
CA GLU A 169 28.95 5.22 -4.27
C GLU A 169 29.97 5.17 -3.10
N PRO A 170 29.74 5.83 -1.95
CA PRO A 170 30.67 5.74 -0.81
C PRO A 170 30.81 4.33 -0.24
N LEU A 171 29.72 3.55 -0.24
CA LEU A 171 29.74 2.15 0.14
C LEU A 171 30.54 1.33 -0.86
N ILE A 172 30.37 1.56 -2.16
CA ILE A 172 31.10 0.82 -3.19
C ILE A 172 32.60 1.02 -3.03
N VAL A 173 33.06 2.26 -2.83
CA VAL A 173 34.48 2.57 -2.58
C VAL A 173 35.01 1.81 -1.37
N ALA A 174 34.28 1.78 -0.25
CA ALA A 174 34.68 1.01 0.92
C ALA A 174 34.74 -0.51 0.62
N MET A 175 33.77 -1.03 -0.13
CA MET A 175 33.70 -2.45 -0.47
C MET A 175 34.76 -2.91 -1.48
N GLN A 176 35.41 -2.01 -2.24
CA GLN A 176 36.61 -2.35 -3.01
C GLN A 176 37.74 -2.88 -2.12
N ILE A 177 37.82 -2.40 -0.87
CA ILE A 177 38.81 -2.84 0.12
C ILE A 177 38.32 -4.11 0.83
N PHE A 178 37.07 -4.12 1.27
CA PHE A 178 36.55 -5.18 2.15
C PHE A 178 36.15 -6.46 1.42
N LEU A 179 35.56 -6.38 0.22
CA LEU A 179 34.99 -7.54 -0.47
C LEU A 179 36.05 -8.64 -0.74
N PRO A 180 37.25 -8.32 -1.29
CA PRO A 180 38.28 -9.33 -1.50
C PRO A 180 38.79 -9.94 -0.17
N ARG A 181 38.81 -9.16 0.91
CA ARG A 181 39.28 -9.60 2.23
C ARG A 181 38.33 -10.56 2.88
N ILE A 182 37.03 -10.23 2.93
CA ILE A 182 36.02 -11.13 3.50
C ILE A 182 35.88 -12.40 2.65
N GLN A 183 36.11 -12.32 1.33
CA GLN A 183 36.19 -13.48 0.44
C GLN A 183 37.36 -14.40 0.80
N GLN A 184 38.58 -13.85 0.98
CA GLN A 184 39.73 -14.65 1.42
C GLN A 184 39.52 -15.26 2.81
N GLN A 185 38.93 -14.50 3.75
CA GLN A 185 38.65 -14.99 5.10
C GLN A 185 37.63 -16.13 5.10
N ILE A 186 36.51 -16.01 4.39
CA ILE A 186 35.54 -17.10 4.35
C ILE A 186 36.14 -18.36 3.74
N MET A 187 36.97 -18.24 2.69
CA MET A 187 37.69 -19.38 2.11
C MET A 187 38.61 -20.09 3.12
N GLN A 188 39.29 -19.34 4.00
CA GLN A 188 40.11 -19.91 5.07
C GLN A 188 39.28 -20.60 6.15
N LEU A 189 38.07 -20.10 6.40
CA LEU A 189 37.15 -20.62 7.42
C LEU A 189 36.35 -21.85 6.93
N LEU A 190 36.14 -22.01 5.62
CA LEU A 190 35.34 -23.09 5.04
C LEU A 190 35.68 -24.51 5.56
N PRO A 191 36.96 -24.90 5.70
CA PRO A 191 37.32 -26.23 6.20
C PRO A 191 37.03 -26.44 7.70
N ASP A 192 36.91 -25.37 8.49
CA ASP A 192 36.65 -25.44 9.92
C ASP A 192 35.13 -25.45 10.21
N SER A 193 34.64 -26.55 10.77
CA SER A 193 33.24 -26.76 11.16
C SER A 193 32.92 -26.31 12.58
N SER A 194 33.87 -25.71 13.31
CA SER A 194 33.68 -25.20 14.66
C SER A 194 32.56 -24.16 14.73
N PHE A 195 31.87 -24.11 15.87
CA PHE A 195 30.79 -23.15 16.11
C PHE A 195 31.22 -21.69 15.83
N TYR A 196 32.41 -21.30 16.29
CA TYR A 196 32.93 -19.95 16.08
C TYR A 196 33.24 -19.65 14.60
N SER A 197 33.85 -20.60 13.87
CA SER A 197 34.10 -20.45 12.43
C SER A 197 32.80 -20.27 11.65
N VAL A 198 31.78 -21.08 11.94
CA VAL A 198 30.49 -21.02 11.24
C VAL A 198 29.72 -19.73 11.57
N ILE A 199 29.88 -19.17 12.78
CA ILE A 199 29.35 -17.83 13.12
C ILE A 199 29.96 -16.76 12.21
N LEU A 200 31.28 -16.80 12.00
CA LEU A 200 31.98 -15.84 11.14
C LEU A 200 31.57 -16.01 9.68
N GLN A 201 31.49 -17.24 9.18
CA GLN A 201 30.97 -17.53 7.83
C GLN A 201 29.56 -16.95 7.65
N LYS A 202 28.64 -17.23 8.59
CA LYS A 202 27.27 -16.67 8.59
C LYS A 202 27.29 -15.14 8.53
N GLN A 203 28.15 -14.50 9.33
CA GLN A 203 28.23 -13.04 9.36
C GLN A 203 28.76 -12.46 8.04
N ILE A 204 29.74 -13.10 7.41
CA ILE A 204 30.24 -12.72 6.07
C ILE A 204 29.14 -12.85 5.02
N LEU A 205 28.37 -13.94 5.04
CA LEU A 205 27.24 -14.13 4.13
C LEU A 205 26.19 -13.02 4.29
N LYS A 206 25.88 -12.60 5.52
CA LYS A 206 24.96 -11.47 5.77
C LYS A 206 25.46 -10.15 5.18
N ILE A 207 26.76 -9.89 5.25
CA ILE A 207 27.39 -8.70 4.65
C ILE A 207 27.25 -8.75 3.13
N PHE A 208 27.55 -9.90 2.52
CA PHE A 208 27.39 -10.08 1.07
C PHE A 208 25.94 -9.91 0.63
N TYR A 209 24.99 -10.51 1.35
CA TYR A 209 23.57 -10.40 1.06
C TYR A 209 23.09 -8.94 1.08
N ALA A 210 23.37 -8.20 2.16
CA ALA A 210 22.97 -6.79 2.27
C ALA A 210 23.60 -5.90 1.17
N LEU A 211 24.75 -6.30 0.64
CA LEU A 211 25.39 -5.61 -0.49
C LEU A 211 24.61 -5.81 -1.80
N VAL A 212 24.05 -7.01 -2.04
CA VAL A 212 23.50 -7.42 -3.36
C VAL A 212 21.97 -7.55 -3.42
N GLN A 213 21.27 -7.53 -2.29
CA GLN A 213 19.81 -7.77 -2.19
C GLN A 213 18.98 -6.87 -3.12
N TYR A 214 19.33 -5.58 -3.18
CA TYR A 214 18.60 -4.55 -3.93
C TYR A 214 19.30 -4.03 -5.19
N ALA A 215 20.63 -4.12 -5.25
CA ALA A 215 21.40 -3.77 -6.44
C ALA A 215 22.66 -4.64 -6.52
N LEU A 216 23.03 -5.10 -7.70
CA LEU A 216 24.25 -5.88 -7.91
C LEU A 216 25.35 -4.96 -8.46
N PRO A 217 26.32 -4.51 -7.65
CA PRO A 217 27.37 -3.62 -8.14
C PRO A 217 28.37 -4.39 -9.02
N LEU A 218 28.12 -4.45 -10.33
CA LEU A 218 28.94 -5.18 -11.31
C LEU A 218 30.42 -4.75 -11.33
N GLN A 219 30.71 -3.51 -10.93
CA GLN A 219 32.08 -3.02 -10.76
C GLN A 219 32.86 -3.72 -9.63
N LEU A 220 32.16 -4.22 -8.61
CA LEU A 220 32.74 -5.01 -7.51
C LEU A 220 32.60 -6.51 -7.77
N VAL A 221 31.43 -6.93 -8.23
CA VAL A 221 31.05 -8.34 -8.36
C VAL A 221 30.98 -8.73 -9.83
N ASN A 222 32.13 -8.68 -10.49
CA ASN A 222 32.28 -9.15 -11.87
C ASN A 222 32.25 -10.69 -11.95
N ASN A 223 32.25 -11.22 -13.17
CA ASN A 223 32.19 -12.67 -13.44
C ASN A 223 33.26 -13.49 -12.69
N GLN A 224 34.48 -12.97 -12.54
CA GLN A 224 35.57 -13.68 -11.83
C GLN A 224 35.29 -13.73 -10.33
N THR A 225 34.98 -12.59 -9.72
CA THR A 225 34.68 -12.48 -8.29
C THR A 225 33.45 -13.29 -7.94
N MET A 226 32.41 -13.23 -8.79
CA MET A 226 31.20 -14.03 -8.63
C MET A 226 31.47 -15.52 -8.71
N THR A 227 32.36 -15.99 -9.60
CA THR A 227 32.70 -17.42 -9.70
C THR A 227 33.19 -17.96 -8.36
N THR A 228 34.11 -17.27 -7.70
CA THR A 228 34.62 -17.66 -6.39
C THR A 228 33.53 -17.63 -5.32
N TRP A 229 32.64 -16.63 -5.32
CA TRP A 229 31.49 -16.60 -4.41
C TRP A 229 30.51 -17.75 -4.63
N MET A 230 30.23 -18.10 -5.89
CA MET A 230 29.35 -19.23 -6.21
C MET A 230 29.95 -20.57 -5.76
N GLU A 231 31.27 -20.74 -5.84
CA GLU A 231 31.95 -21.90 -5.25
C GLU A 231 31.82 -21.93 -3.72
N ILE A 232 32.03 -20.79 -3.04
CA ILE A 232 31.84 -20.65 -1.59
C ILE A 232 30.40 -21.04 -1.19
N PHE A 233 29.39 -20.49 -1.86
CA PHE A 233 27.99 -20.80 -1.58
C PHE A 233 27.72 -22.28 -1.80
N ARG A 234 28.14 -22.84 -2.94
CA ARG A 234 27.99 -24.26 -3.24
C ARG A 234 28.61 -25.16 -2.17
N THR A 235 29.82 -24.85 -1.69
CA THR A 235 30.49 -25.62 -0.64
C THR A 235 29.73 -25.55 0.69
N ILE A 236 29.21 -24.38 1.08
CA ILE A 236 28.43 -24.24 2.32
C ILE A 236 27.10 -25.01 2.23
N ILE A 237 26.45 -24.96 1.07
CA ILE A 237 25.19 -25.66 0.80
C ILE A 237 25.39 -27.18 0.84
N ASP A 238 26.45 -27.71 0.21
CA ASP A 238 26.74 -29.17 0.12
C ASP A 238 27.29 -29.77 1.41
N ARG A 239 27.82 -28.95 2.33
CA ARG A 239 28.41 -29.41 3.60
C ARG A 239 27.40 -30.11 4.49
N THR A 240 27.72 -31.25 5.08
CA THR A 240 26.84 -31.93 6.05
C THR A 240 26.78 -31.17 7.39
N VAL A 241 25.64 -31.21 8.06
CA VAL A 241 25.49 -30.65 9.41
C VAL A 241 26.00 -31.68 10.43
N PRO A 242 26.73 -31.28 11.49
CA PRO A 242 27.26 -32.22 12.48
C PRO A 242 26.14 -33.04 13.17
N PRO A 243 26.30 -34.36 13.36
CA PRO A 243 25.24 -35.20 13.91
C PRO A 243 24.86 -34.85 15.36
N GLU A 244 25.73 -34.17 16.10
CA GLU A 244 25.47 -33.70 17.46
C GLU A 244 24.29 -32.70 17.51
N THR A 245 23.98 -32.02 16.40
CA THR A 245 22.84 -31.09 16.34
C THR A 245 21.49 -31.79 16.42
N LEU A 246 21.43 -33.11 16.15
CA LEU A 246 20.20 -33.90 16.23
C LEU A 246 19.78 -34.18 17.69
N GLN A 247 20.66 -33.89 18.67
CA GLN A 247 20.33 -34.03 20.11
C GLN A 247 19.51 -32.85 20.64
N ILE A 248 19.42 -31.77 19.88
CA ILE A 248 18.65 -30.56 20.22
C ILE A 248 17.21 -30.77 19.77
N ASP A 249 16.28 -30.16 20.48
CA ASP A 249 14.86 -30.19 20.16
C ASP A 249 14.61 -29.72 18.72
N GLU A 250 13.62 -30.31 18.04
CA GLU A 250 13.31 -30.02 16.64
C GLU A 250 12.96 -28.56 16.40
N ASP A 251 12.30 -27.93 17.36
CA ASP A 251 11.90 -26.52 17.34
C ASP A 251 13.09 -25.56 17.47
N ASP A 252 14.15 -25.97 18.19
CA ASP A 252 15.36 -25.18 18.41
C ASP A 252 16.43 -25.39 17.31
N ARG A 253 16.35 -26.49 16.55
CA ARG A 253 17.31 -26.82 15.48
C ARG A 253 17.44 -25.72 14.40
N PRO A 254 16.38 -25.03 13.93
CA PRO A 254 16.50 -23.93 12.97
C PRO A 254 17.38 -22.78 13.47
N GLU A 255 17.48 -22.60 14.79
CA GLU A 255 18.26 -21.52 15.41
C GLU A 255 19.76 -21.78 15.42
N LEU A 256 20.17 -23.00 15.12
CA LEU A 256 21.57 -23.42 15.07
C LEU A 256 22.35 -22.71 13.96
N VAL A 257 23.61 -22.40 14.26
CA VAL A 257 24.45 -21.60 13.37
C VAL A 257 24.72 -22.31 12.05
N TRP A 258 24.84 -23.65 12.02
CA TRP A 258 25.03 -24.41 10.78
C TRP A 258 23.84 -24.30 9.83
N TRP A 259 22.61 -24.44 10.35
CA TRP A 259 21.38 -24.26 9.57
C TRP A 259 21.22 -22.81 9.11
N LYS A 260 21.47 -21.84 9.99
CA LYS A 260 21.48 -20.41 9.61
C LYS A 260 22.52 -20.09 8.52
N CYS A 261 23.72 -20.66 8.60
CA CYS A 261 24.77 -20.45 7.60
C CYS A 261 24.36 -21.00 6.24
N LYS A 262 23.85 -22.24 6.20
CA LYS A 262 23.25 -22.82 4.98
C LYS A 262 22.13 -21.95 4.45
N LYS A 263 21.17 -21.57 5.29
CA LYS A 263 20.04 -20.70 4.93
C LYS A 263 20.51 -19.42 4.24
N TRP A 264 21.50 -18.72 4.80
CA TRP A 264 22.02 -17.49 4.18
C TRP A 264 22.70 -17.74 2.84
N ALA A 265 23.46 -18.85 2.68
CA ALA A 265 24.05 -19.19 1.40
C ALA A 265 22.98 -19.51 0.34
N LEU A 266 21.95 -20.29 0.68
CA LEU A 266 20.82 -20.57 -0.21
C LEU A 266 20.04 -19.29 -0.55
N HIS A 267 19.78 -18.44 0.43
CA HIS A 267 19.02 -17.22 0.25
C HIS A 267 19.72 -16.26 -0.72
N ILE A 268 21.05 -16.15 -0.64
CA ILE A 268 21.84 -15.37 -1.60
C ILE A 268 21.70 -15.95 -3.01
N VAL A 269 21.90 -17.25 -3.21
CA VAL A 269 21.84 -17.82 -4.57
C VAL A 269 20.44 -17.81 -5.16
N ALA A 270 19.39 -17.98 -4.34
CA ALA A 270 18.00 -17.83 -4.76
C ALA A 270 17.72 -16.40 -5.22
N ARG A 271 18.10 -15.40 -4.41
CA ARG A 271 17.94 -13.99 -4.77
C ARG A 271 18.74 -13.60 -6.02
N LEU A 272 19.99 -14.08 -6.14
CA LEU A 272 20.80 -13.83 -7.31
C LEU A 272 20.15 -14.39 -8.58
N PHE A 273 19.57 -15.59 -8.51
CA PHE A 273 18.91 -16.21 -9.66
C PHE A 273 17.61 -15.48 -10.03
N GLU A 274 16.79 -15.16 -9.04
CA GLU A 274 15.54 -14.41 -9.21
C GLU A 274 15.78 -13.03 -9.84
N ARG A 275 16.65 -12.21 -9.24
CA ARG A 275 16.75 -10.79 -9.60
C ARG A 275 17.75 -10.47 -10.70
N TYR A 276 18.81 -11.28 -10.84
CA TYR A 276 19.92 -10.98 -11.76
C TYR A 276 20.30 -12.15 -12.67
N GLY A 277 19.83 -13.36 -12.39
CA GLY A 277 20.29 -14.60 -13.02
C GLY A 277 19.35 -15.18 -14.07
N SER A 278 18.19 -14.55 -14.32
CA SER A 278 17.15 -15.04 -15.22
C SER A 278 17.07 -14.18 -16.49
N PRO A 279 17.69 -14.60 -17.61
CA PRO A 279 17.58 -13.89 -18.88
C PRO A 279 16.11 -13.68 -19.27
N GLY A 280 15.78 -12.47 -19.74
CA GLY A 280 14.41 -12.07 -20.06
C GLY A 280 13.67 -11.34 -18.94
N ASN A 281 14.05 -11.54 -17.68
CA ASN A 281 13.42 -10.92 -16.50
C ASN A 281 14.34 -9.92 -15.78
N VAL A 282 15.39 -9.45 -16.45
CA VAL A 282 16.39 -8.52 -15.88
C VAL A 282 16.45 -7.21 -16.64
N THR A 283 16.82 -6.13 -15.96
CA THR A 283 17.11 -4.84 -16.58
C THR A 283 18.30 -4.94 -17.54
N LYS A 284 18.38 -4.00 -18.51
CA LYS A 284 19.39 -4.02 -19.58
C LYS A 284 20.84 -4.12 -19.07
N GLU A 285 21.12 -3.57 -17.89
CA GLU A 285 22.44 -3.60 -17.25
C GLU A 285 22.90 -5.01 -16.81
N TYR A 286 21.97 -5.92 -16.48
CA TYR A 286 22.30 -7.26 -15.98
C TYR A 286 22.21 -8.36 -17.05
N PHE A 287 21.84 -8.04 -18.29
CA PHE A 287 21.60 -9.06 -19.32
C PHE A 287 22.80 -9.97 -19.60
N GLU A 288 24.01 -9.39 -19.70
CA GLU A 288 25.23 -10.19 -19.91
C GLU A 288 25.55 -11.06 -18.70
N PHE A 289 25.30 -10.54 -17.49
CA PHE A 289 25.50 -11.27 -16.25
C PHE A 289 24.48 -12.42 -16.11
N SER A 290 23.21 -12.21 -16.45
CA SER A 290 22.16 -13.24 -16.36
C SER A 290 22.45 -14.43 -17.28
N GLU A 291 22.89 -14.16 -18.51
CA GLU A 291 23.28 -15.20 -19.47
C GLU A 291 24.47 -16.02 -18.96
N PHE A 292 25.46 -15.35 -18.38
CA PHE A 292 26.62 -16.00 -17.81
C PHE A 292 26.28 -16.81 -16.55
N PHE A 293 25.43 -16.27 -15.68
CA PHE A 293 24.97 -16.92 -14.44
C PHE A 293 24.23 -18.22 -14.76
N LEU A 294 23.26 -18.16 -15.68
CA LEU A 294 22.43 -19.32 -16.05
C LEU A 294 23.28 -20.45 -16.65
N LYS A 295 24.21 -20.12 -17.56
CA LYS A 295 25.06 -21.11 -18.24
C LYS A 295 26.13 -21.71 -17.33
N THR A 296 26.67 -20.92 -16.40
CA THR A 296 27.88 -21.31 -15.65
C THR A 296 27.56 -21.88 -14.27
N TYR A 297 26.58 -21.31 -13.57
CA TYR A 297 26.36 -21.59 -12.15
C TYR A 297 25.08 -22.35 -11.86
N ALA A 298 24.01 -22.08 -12.62
CA ALA A 298 22.67 -22.47 -12.21
C ALA A 298 22.52 -23.98 -11.98
N VAL A 299 23.07 -24.78 -12.90
CA VAL A 299 23.08 -26.25 -12.85
C VAL A 299 23.90 -26.79 -11.67
N GLY A 300 25.04 -26.17 -11.37
CA GLY A 300 25.92 -26.63 -10.29
C GLY A 300 25.28 -26.50 -8.91
N ILE A 301 24.54 -25.42 -8.67
CA ILE A 301 23.75 -25.23 -7.45
C ILE A 301 22.57 -26.19 -7.42
N GLN A 302 21.84 -26.31 -8.53
CA GLN A 302 20.69 -27.22 -8.65
C GLN A 302 21.04 -28.66 -8.25
N GLN A 303 22.20 -29.18 -8.68
CA GLN A 303 22.66 -30.52 -8.30
C GLN A 303 22.81 -30.70 -6.78
N VAL A 304 23.26 -29.68 -6.07
CA VAL A 304 23.40 -29.73 -4.60
C VAL A 304 22.02 -29.68 -3.94
N LEU A 305 21.11 -28.84 -4.44
CA LEU A 305 19.74 -28.76 -3.93
C LEU A 305 18.98 -30.08 -4.10
N LEU A 306 19.18 -30.79 -5.21
CA LEU A 306 18.61 -32.12 -5.41
C LEU A 306 19.08 -33.13 -4.35
N LYS A 307 20.32 -33.02 -3.86
CA LYS A 307 20.79 -33.85 -2.73
C LYS A 307 20.07 -33.48 -1.44
N ILE A 308 19.85 -32.19 -1.17
CA ILE A 308 19.10 -31.73 0.03
C ILE A 308 17.67 -32.27 -0.01
N LEU A 309 17.01 -32.24 -1.17
CA LEU A 309 15.68 -32.82 -1.31
C LEU A 309 15.68 -34.35 -1.13
N ASP A 310 16.73 -35.04 -1.57
CA ASP A 310 16.89 -36.47 -1.33
C ASP A 310 17.12 -36.80 0.15
N GLN A 311 17.87 -35.98 0.88
CA GLN A 311 18.03 -36.09 2.34
C GLN A 311 16.67 -35.98 3.05
N TYR A 312 15.90 -34.96 2.70
CA TYR A 312 14.54 -34.80 3.23
C TYR A 312 13.65 -36.01 2.89
N ARG A 313 13.72 -36.52 1.65
CA ARG A 313 12.99 -37.72 1.22
C ARG A 313 13.37 -38.96 2.04
N GLN A 314 14.63 -39.08 2.44
CA GLN A 314 15.13 -40.16 3.30
C GLN A 314 14.79 -39.98 4.79
N LYS A 315 14.00 -38.93 5.13
CA LYS A 315 13.64 -38.53 6.49
C LYS A 315 14.83 -38.05 7.33
N GLU A 316 15.89 -37.55 6.67
CA GLU A 316 16.92 -36.78 7.35
C GLU A 316 16.40 -35.36 7.61
N TYR A 317 16.65 -34.83 8.80
CA TYR A 317 16.19 -33.49 9.18
C TYR A 317 16.81 -32.42 8.27
N VAL A 318 15.96 -31.59 7.68
CA VAL A 318 16.34 -30.37 6.94
C VAL A 318 15.55 -29.21 7.53
N SER A 319 16.25 -28.14 7.92
CA SER A 319 15.58 -26.96 8.47
C SER A 319 14.54 -26.40 7.48
N PRO A 320 13.31 -26.04 7.94
CA PRO A 320 12.23 -25.51 7.10
C PRO A 320 12.69 -24.39 6.17
N ARG A 321 13.43 -23.39 6.67
CA ARG A 321 13.93 -22.27 5.85
C ARG A 321 14.93 -22.69 4.77
N VAL A 322 15.69 -23.77 4.97
CA VAL A 322 16.57 -24.30 3.91
C VAL A 322 15.75 -24.99 2.83
N LEU A 323 14.73 -25.76 3.23
CA LEU A 323 13.83 -26.44 2.30
C LEU A 323 13.03 -25.42 1.46
N GLN A 324 12.50 -24.38 2.11
CA GLN A 324 11.82 -23.25 1.47
C GLN A 324 12.70 -22.58 0.39
N GLN A 325 13.92 -22.18 0.75
CA GLN A 325 14.83 -21.52 -0.20
C GLN A 325 15.28 -22.46 -1.33
N ALA A 326 15.38 -23.77 -1.07
CA ALA A 326 15.64 -24.76 -2.10
C ALA A 326 14.50 -24.84 -3.12
N PHE A 327 13.23 -24.83 -2.67
CA PHE A 327 12.08 -24.78 -3.56
C PHE A 327 12.03 -23.49 -4.38
N ASN A 328 12.27 -22.33 -3.77
CA ASN A 328 12.31 -21.04 -4.49
C ASN A 328 13.36 -21.03 -5.60
N TYR A 329 14.57 -21.54 -5.33
CA TYR A 329 15.60 -21.65 -6.35
C TYR A 329 15.20 -22.60 -7.49
N LEU A 330 14.62 -23.76 -7.16
CA LEU A 330 14.15 -24.71 -8.16
C LEU A 330 12.99 -24.14 -8.99
N ASN A 331 12.12 -23.33 -8.38
CA ASN A 331 11.00 -22.66 -9.05
C ASN A 331 11.51 -21.75 -10.17
N GLN A 332 12.51 -20.91 -9.89
CA GLN A 332 13.18 -20.10 -10.91
C GLN A 332 13.83 -20.98 -12.00
N GLY A 333 14.40 -22.12 -11.60
CA GLY A 333 14.98 -23.09 -12.53
C GLY A 333 13.97 -23.84 -13.43
N VAL A 334 12.67 -23.85 -13.12
CA VAL A 334 11.65 -24.53 -13.95
C VAL A 334 11.53 -23.89 -15.32
N VAL A 335 11.65 -22.56 -15.40
CA VAL A 335 11.38 -21.78 -16.61
C VAL A 335 12.48 -22.00 -17.65
N HIS A 336 13.73 -22.06 -17.23
CA HIS A 336 14.88 -22.13 -18.12
C HIS A 336 15.14 -23.55 -18.65
N SER A 337 15.42 -23.68 -19.94
CA SER A 337 15.63 -24.99 -20.60
C SER A 337 16.87 -25.74 -20.08
N ILE A 338 17.95 -25.01 -19.77
CA ILE A 338 19.23 -25.56 -19.29
C ILE A 338 19.06 -26.28 -17.95
N THR A 339 18.43 -25.63 -16.98
CA THR A 339 18.14 -26.17 -15.65
C THR A 339 17.03 -27.22 -15.69
N TRP A 340 16.03 -27.04 -16.57
CA TRP A 340 14.97 -28.03 -16.75
C TRP A 340 15.50 -29.39 -17.26
N LYS A 341 16.44 -29.40 -18.21
CA LYS A 341 17.06 -30.65 -18.72
C LYS A 341 17.62 -31.52 -17.58
N GLN A 342 18.15 -30.90 -16.52
CA GLN A 342 18.67 -31.60 -15.35
C GLN A 342 17.57 -31.96 -14.34
N MET A 343 16.53 -31.13 -14.19
CA MET A 343 15.42 -31.38 -13.27
C MET A 343 14.43 -32.43 -13.77
N LYS A 344 14.18 -32.49 -15.09
CA LYS A 344 13.18 -33.33 -15.73
C LYS A 344 13.20 -34.80 -15.29
N PRO A 345 14.35 -35.50 -15.17
CA PRO A 345 14.35 -36.89 -14.69
C PRO A 345 13.96 -37.05 -13.21
N HIS A 346 14.06 -35.99 -12.41
CA HIS A 346 13.80 -36.01 -10.97
C HIS A 346 12.45 -35.40 -10.58
N ILE A 347 11.84 -34.57 -11.44
CA ILE A 347 10.63 -33.80 -11.11
C ILE A 347 9.47 -34.66 -10.63
N GLN A 348 9.33 -35.89 -11.14
CA GLN A 348 8.28 -36.80 -10.71
C GLN A 348 8.47 -37.20 -9.23
N ASN A 349 9.66 -37.68 -8.87
CA ASN A 349 9.98 -38.05 -7.48
C ASN A 349 9.94 -36.82 -6.56
N ILE A 350 10.37 -35.65 -7.05
CA ILE A 350 10.27 -34.39 -6.29
C ILE A 350 8.79 -34.07 -6.02
N SER A 351 7.91 -34.24 -7.01
CA SER A 351 6.48 -33.95 -6.85
C SER A 351 5.79 -34.95 -5.91
N GLU A 352 6.04 -36.26 -6.10
CA GLU A 352 5.34 -37.34 -5.40
C GLU A 352 5.91 -37.63 -3.99
N ASP A 353 7.24 -37.59 -3.81
CA ASP A 353 7.88 -37.97 -2.55
C ASP A 353 8.20 -36.77 -1.65
N VAL A 354 8.45 -35.59 -2.23
CA VAL A 354 8.94 -34.41 -1.50
C VAL A 354 7.85 -33.36 -1.34
N ILE A 355 7.42 -32.73 -2.45
CA ILE A 355 6.40 -31.67 -2.45
C ILE A 355 5.11 -32.19 -1.82
N PHE A 356 4.61 -33.34 -2.27
CA PHE A 356 3.40 -33.93 -1.71
C PHE A 356 3.51 -34.17 -0.21
N SER A 357 4.65 -34.66 0.28
CA SER A 357 4.85 -34.91 1.72
C SER A 357 4.90 -33.62 2.54
N VAL A 358 5.39 -32.51 1.97
CA VAL A 358 5.39 -31.19 2.63
C VAL A 358 3.97 -30.62 2.70
N MET A 359 3.16 -30.87 1.67
CA MET A 359 1.77 -30.37 1.57
C MET A 359 0.74 -31.19 2.35
N CYS A 360 1.08 -32.40 2.83
CA CYS A 360 0.22 -33.20 3.68
C CYS A 360 0.14 -32.61 5.09
N TYR A 361 -1.05 -32.68 5.70
CA TYR A 361 -1.25 -32.46 7.13
C TYR A 361 -0.34 -33.34 8.01
N LYS A 362 0.32 -32.74 9.00
CA LYS A 362 1.36 -33.36 9.82
C LYS A 362 0.93 -33.55 11.28
N ASP A 363 1.84 -34.08 12.10
CA ASP A 363 1.60 -34.25 13.53
C ASP A 363 1.61 -32.90 14.26
N GLU A 364 2.46 -31.97 13.83
CA GLU A 364 2.54 -30.62 14.40
C GLU A 364 1.24 -29.83 14.14
N ASP A 365 0.64 -30.00 12.96
CA ASP A 365 -0.65 -29.40 12.62
C ASP A 365 -1.77 -29.96 13.52
N GLU A 366 -1.74 -31.27 13.83
CA GLU A 366 -2.75 -31.92 14.69
C GLU A 366 -2.62 -31.48 16.14
N GLU A 367 -1.39 -31.35 16.66
CA GLU A 367 -1.15 -30.86 18.01
C GLU A 367 -1.72 -29.45 18.18
N MET A 368 -1.39 -28.54 17.26
CA MET A 368 -1.91 -27.18 17.27
C MET A 368 -3.44 -27.14 17.10
N TRP A 369 -4.00 -27.94 16.20
CA TRP A 369 -5.45 -28.02 15.99
C TRP A 369 -6.20 -28.46 17.26
N GLN A 370 -5.63 -29.37 18.06
CA GLN A 370 -6.27 -29.87 19.28
C GLN A 370 -6.02 -28.98 20.51
N GLU A 371 -4.83 -28.41 20.63
CA GLU A 371 -4.43 -27.61 21.80
C GLU A 371 -4.91 -26.16 21.70
N ASP A 372 -4.72 -25.52 20.54
CA ASP A 372 -5.11 -24.13 20.30
C ASP A 372 -5.59 -23.93 18.84
N PRO A 373 -6.86 -24.25 18.53
CA PRO A 373 -7.42 -24.08 17.19
C PRO A 373 -7.50 -22.60 16.75
N TYR A 374 -7.40 -21.63 17.67
CA TYR A 374 -7.40 -20.22 17.33
C TYR A 374 -6.02 -19.78 16.84
N GLU A 375 -4.95 -20.24 17.50
CA GLU A 375 -3.58 -20.05 17.02
C GLU A 375 -3.37 -20.75 15.66
N TYR A 376 -3.94 -21.94 15.47
CA TYR A 376 -3.93 -22.60 14.15
C TYR A 376 -4.53 -21.73 13.04
N ILE A 377 -5.63 -21.01 13.33
CA ILE A 377 -6.22 -20.06 12.37
C ILE A 377 -5.26 -18.89 12.15
N ARG A 378 -4.73 -18.29 13.22
CA ARG A 378 -3.82 -17.14 13.12
C ARG A 378 -2.60 -17.45 12.26
N MET A 379 -1.88 -18.53 12.55
CA MET A 379 -0.70 -18.94 11.78
C MET A 379 -1.04 -19.23 10.32
N LYS A 380 -2.19 -19.84 10.05
CA LYS A 380 -2.60 -20.18 8.67
C LYS A 380 -2.96 -18.96 7.82
N PHE A 381 -3.50 -17.91 8.43
CA PHE A 381 -3.91 -16.68 7.75
C PHE A 381 -2.91 -15.53 7.93
N ASP A 382 -1.76 -15.78 8.57
CA ASP A 382 -0.66 -14.82 8.68
C ASP A 382 0.12 -14.75 7.36
N ILE A 383 0.02 -13.60 6.70
CA ILE A 383 0.69 -13.28 5.44
C ILE A 383 2.23 -13.42 5.59
N PHE A 384 2.79 -13.12 6.77
CA PHE A 384 4.23 -13.19 7.00
C PHE A 384 4.75 -14.62 7.16
N GLU A 385 3.91 -15.54 7.67
CA GLU A 385 4.23 -16.97 7.75
C GLU A 385 4.35 -17.60 6.35
N ASP A 386 3.56 -17.15 5.38
CA ASP A 386 3.60 -17.65 4.00
C ASP A 386 4.97 -17.43 3.33
N TYR A 387 5.60 -16.27 3.55
CA TYR A 387 6.96 -15.99 3.07
C TYR A 387 8.04 -16.87 3.71
N ALA A 388 7.72 -17.56 4.81
CA ALA A 388 8.62 -18.48 5.51
C ALA A 388 8.35 -19.95 5.19
N SER A 389 7.13 -20.23 4.72
CA SER A 389 6.55 -21.56 4.68
C SER A 389 7.19 -22.43 3.58
N PRO A 390 7.75 -23.60 3.93
CA PRO A 390 8.15 -24.59 2.94
C PRO A 390 6.96 -25.10 2.11
N THR A 391 5.76 -25.10 2.69
CA THR A 391 4.52 -25.56 2.04
C THR A 391 4.13 -24.63 0.90
N THR A 392 4.10 -23.33 1.15
CA THR A 392 3.80 -22.29 0.15
C THR A 392 4.85 -22.31 -0.96
N ALA A 393 6.15 -22.39 -0.62
CA ALA A 393 7.21 -22.52 -1.61
C ALA A 393 7.12 -23.81 -2.46
N ALA A 394 6.73 -24.94 -1.86
CA ALA A 394 6.53 -26.21 -2.57
C ALA A 394 5.31 -26.14 -3.52
N GLN A 395 4.24 -25.50 -3.06
CA GLN A 395 3.04 -25.22 -3.85
C GLN A 395 3.37 -24.38 -5.09
N THR A 396 4.10 -23.27 -4.92
CA THR A 396 4.50 -22.39 -6.03
C THR A 396 5.39 -23.13 -7.03
N LEU A 397 6.36 -23.93 -6.56
CA LEU A 397 7.18 -24.77 -7.43
C LEU A 397 6.33 -25.75 -8.27
N LEU A 398 5.36 -26.41 -7.63
CA LEU A 398 4.47 -27.35 -8.32
C LEU A 398 3.58 -26.65 -9.33
N TYR A 399 2.99 -25.51 -8.95
CA TYR A 399 2.15 -24.69 -9.83
C TYR A 399 2.93 -24.25 -11.07
N THR A 400 4.13 -23.67 -10.91
CA THR A 400 4.97 -23.24 -12.03
C THR A 400 5.38 -24.42 -12.91
N ALA A 401 5.75 -25.55 -12.32
CA ALA A 401 6.08 -26.76 -13.05
C ALA A 401 4.88 -27.30 -13.85
N ALA A 402 3.68 -27.31 -13.27
CA ALA A 402 2.45 -27.73 -13.92
C ALA A 402 1.99 -26.78 -15.04
N LYS A 403 2.17 -25.46 -14.86
CA LYS A 403 1.84 -24.42 -15.84
C LYS A 403 2.80 -24.47 -17.03
N LYS A 404 4.12 -24.50 -16.78
CA LYS A 404 5.15 -24.37 -17.82
C LYS A 404 5.58 -25.69 -18.47
N ARG A 405 5.41 -26.85 -17.81
CA ARG A 405 5.94 -28.14 -18.29
C ARG A 405 4.85 -29.20 -18.42
N LYS A 406 4.53 -29.56 -19.68
CA LYS A 406 3.39 -30.41 -20.09
C LYS A 406 3.26 -31.75 -19.35
N GLU A 407 4.37 -32.39 -18.99
CA GLU A 407 4.36 -33.73 -18.38
C GLU A 407 4.01 -33.73 -16.89
N VAL A 408 4.14 -32.60 -16.19
CA VAL A 408 4.03 -32.55 -14.72
C VAL A 408 2.58 -32.67 -14.27
N LEU A 409 1.68 -31.86 -14.85
CA LEU A 409 0.27 -31.82 -14.44
C LEU A 409 -0.43 -33.19 -14.59
N PRO A 410 -0.38 -33.90 -15.74
CA PRO A 410 -1.08 -35.18 -15.87
C PRO A 410 -0.57 -36.26 -14.92
N LYS A 411 0.75 -36.30 -14.65
CA LYS A 411 1.35 -37.27 -13.72
C LYS A 411 0.91 -36.99 -12.28
N MET A 412 0.95 -35.73 -11.86
CA MET A 412 0.53 -35.33 -10.52
C MET A 412 -0.96 -35.60 -10.28
N MET A 413 -1.81 -35.30 -11.27
CA MET A 413 -3.25 -35.60 -11.17
C MET A 413 -3.52 -37.10 -11.11
N ALA A 414 -2.79 -37.93 -11.87
CA ALA A 414 -2.92 -39.38 -11.81
C ALA A 414 -2.52 -39.93 -10.42
N PHE A 415 -1.46 -39.39 -9.82
CA PHE A 415 -1.02 -39.75 -8.47
C PHE A 415 -2.08 -39.36 -7.42
N CYS A 416 -2.58 -38.12 -7.44
CA CYS A 416 -3.61 -37.68 -6.51
C CYS A 416 -4.91 -38.50 -6.66
N TYR A 417 -5.30 -38.83 -7.89
CA TYR A 417 -6.47 -39.66 -8.16
C TYR A 417 -6.35 -41.07 -7.56
N GLN A 418 -5.17 -41.70 -7.64
CA GLN A 418 -4.92 -43.00 -6.98
C GLN A 418 -5.11 -42.92 -5.47
N ILE A 419 -4.63 -41.84 -4.83
CA ILE A 419 -4.76 -41.64 -3.38
C ILE A 419 -6.22 -41.43 -2.96
N LEU A 420 -6.99 -40.67 -3.74
CA LEU A 420 -8.39 -40.36 -3.42
C LEU A 420 -9.34 -41.54 -3.67
N THR A 421 -8.98 -42.47 -4.56
CA THR A 421 -9.83 -43.62 -4.91
C THR A 421 -9.61 -44.83 -4.01
N ASP A 422 -8.40 -45.03 -3.47
CA ASP A 422 -8.13 -46.15 -2.58
C ASP A 422 -8.56 -45.83 -1.14
N PRO A 423 -9.51 -46.59 -0.57
CA PRO A 423 -9.98 -46.36 0.79
C PRO A 423 -8.94 -46.67 1.87
N ASN A 424 -7.86 -47.40 1.55
CA ASN A 424 -6.85 -47.83 2.52
C ASN A 424 -5.75 -46.80 2.79
N PHE A 425 -5.71 -45.69 2.04
CA PHE A 425 -4.75 -44.64 2.31
C PHE A 425 -5.07 -43.87 3.59
N ASP A 426 -3.99 -43.46 4.26
CA ASP A 426 -4.02 -42.54 5.39
C ASP A 426 -4.86 -41.29 5.05
N PRO A 427 -5.88 -40.93 5.87
CA PRO A 427 -6.64 -39.70 5.72
C PRO A 427 -5.80 -38.44 5.53
N ARG A 428 -4.60 -38.35 6.12
CA ARG A 428 -3.67 -37.22 5.90
C ARG A 428 -3.16 -37.11 4.46
N LYS A 429 -2.99 -38.24 3.78
CA LYS A 429 -2.65 -38.25 2.35
C LYS A 429 -3.82 -37.79 1.48
N LYS A 430 -5.06 -38.02 1.93
CA LYS A 430 -6.24 -37.47 1.24
C LYS A 430 -6.30 -35.95 1.37
N ASP A 431 -5.97 -35.41 2.53
CA ASP A 431 -5.77 -33.96 2.70
C ASP A 431 -4.71 -33.42 1.73
N GLY A 432 -3.51 -34.01 1.71
CA GLY A 432 -2.44 -33.60 0.79
C GLY A 432 -2.85 -33.65 -0.69
N ALA A 433 -3.62 -34.68 -1.09
CA ALA A 433 -4.15 -34.78 -2.46
C ALA A 433 -5.15 -33.66 -2.78
N LEU A 434 -6.05 -33.33 -1.85
CA LEU A 434 -6.96 -32.18 -1.99
C LEU A 434 -6.19 -30.85 -2.04
N HIS A 435 -5.17 -30.70 -1.21
CA HIS A 435 -4.32 -29.51 -1.15
C HIS A 435 -3.63 -29.27 -2.51
N VAL A 436 -3.03 -30.32 -3.09
CA VAL A 436 -2.42 -30.26 -4.43
C VAL A 436 -3.46 -29.88 -5.49
N ILE A 437 -4.62 -30.55 -5.52
CA ILE A 437 -5.63 -30.32 -6.56
C ILE A 437 -6.20 -28.90 -6.46
N GLY A 438 -6.49 -28.41 -5.25
CA GLY A 438 -6.96 -27.03 -5.05
C GLY A 438 -5.90 -26.00 -5.42
N SER A 439 -4.62 -26.26 -5.12
CA SER A 439 -3.51 -25.37 -5.53
C SER A 439 -3.35 -25.24 -7.04
N LEU A 440 -3.80 -26.26 -7.78
CA LEU A 440 -3.75 -26.31 -9.25
C LEU A 440 -5.09 -25.94 -9.90
N ALA A 441 -6.09 -25.49 -9.12
CA ALA A 441 -7.46 -25.27 -9.58
C ALA A 441 -7.52 -24.33 -10.80
N GLU A 442 -6.80 -23.21 -10.75
CA GLU A 442 -6.77 -22.24 -11.85
C GLU A 442 -6.29 -22.87 -13.17
N ILE A 443 -5.19 -23.64 -13.13
CA ILE A 443 -4.65 -24.35 -14.31
C ILE A 443 -5.63 -25.41 -14.80
N LEU A 444 -6.26 -26.15 -13.88
CA LEU A 444 -7.23 -27.20 -14.19
C LEU A 444 -8.50 -26.63 -14.85
N LEU A 445 -8.94 -25.44 -14.45
CA LEU A 445 -10.10 -24.74 -15.02
C LEU A 445 -9.81 -24.11 -16.38
N LYS A 446 -8.55 -23.74 -16.66
CA LYS A 446 -8.10 -23.25 -17.97
C LYS A 446 -7.94 -24.39 -18.99
N LYS A 447 -7.53 -25.60 -18.58
CA LYS A 447 -7.27 -26.74 -19.49
C LYS A 447 -8.51 -27.61 -19.74
N SER A 448 -9.00 -27.61 -20.98
CA SER A 448 -10.22 -28.34 -21.40
C SER A 448 -10.24 -29.84 -21.05
N LEU A 449 -9.08 -30.51 -21.07
CA LEU A 449 -8.96 -31.93 -20.70
C LEU A 449 -9.43 -32.24 -19.27
N PHE A 450 -9.23 -31.31 -18.34
CA PHE A 450 -9.54 -31.47 -16.92
C PHE A 450 -10.82 -30.75 -16.52
N LYS A 451 -11.07 -29.57 -17.10
CA LYS A 451 -12.19 -28.69 -16.78
C LYS A 451 -13.53 -29.41 -16.65
N ASP A 452 -13.89 -30.23 -17.63
CA ASP A 452 -15.18 -30.93 -17.69
C ASP A 452 -15.32 -32.02 -16.61
N GLN A 453 -14.20 -32.48 -16.03
CA GLN A 453 -14.18 -33.52 -15.00
C GLN A 453 -14.19 -32.94 -13.58
N MET A 454 -13.94 -31.64 -13.41
CA MET A 454 -13.78 -31.03 -12.08
C MET A 454 -15.09 -31.04 -11.30
N GLU A 455 -16.23 -30.87 -11.96
CA GLU A 455 -17.54 -30.97 -11.31
C GLU A 455 -17.78 -32.39 -10.73
N LEU A 456 -17.44 -33.42 -11.50
CA LEU A 456 -17.55 -34.81 -11.06
C LEU A 456 -16.56 -35.13 -9.93
N PHE A 457 -15.37 -34.52 -9.96
CA PHE A 457 -14.39 -34.62 -8.89
C PHE A 457 -14.94 -34.03 -7.57
N LEU A 458 -15.51 -32.82 -7.60
CA LEU A 458 -16.13 -32.22 -6.42
C LEU A 458 -17.23 -33.12 -5.87
N GLN A 459 -18.07 -33.66 -6.75
CA GLN A 459 -19.17 -34.54 -6.39
C GLN A 459 -18.72 -35.84 -5.71
N ASN A 460 -17.71 -36.52 -6.28
CA ASN A 460 -17.33 -37.86 -5.84
C ASN A 460 -16.33 -37.87 -4.69
N HIS A 461 -15.50 -36.82 -4.56
CA HIS A 461 -14.40 -36.80 -3.60
C HIS A 461 -14.52 -35.69 -2.56
N VAL A 462 -14.94 -34.47 -2.93
CA VAL A 462 -14.98 -33.34 -1.99
C VAL A 462 -16.26 -33.35 -1.15
N PHE A 463 -17.44 -33.50 -1.77
CA PHE A 463 -18.72 -33.48 -1.04
C PHE A 463 -18.82 -34.55 0.06
N PRO A 464 -18.37 -35.81 -0.13
CA PRO A 464 -18.38 -36.79 0.95
C PRO A 464 -17.44 -36.43 2.11
N LEU A 465 -16.32 -35.77 1.82
CA LEU A 465 -15.33 -35.40 2.84
C LEU A 465 -15.76 -34.22 3.71
N LEU A 466 -16.65 -33.35 3.22
CA LEU A 466 -17.34 -32.34 4.04
C LEU A 466 -18.22 -32.95 5.14
N LEU A 467 -18.53 -34.24 5.05
CA LEU A 467 -19.28 -34.98 6.07
C LEU A 467 -18.38 -35.94 6.87
N SER A 468 -17.06 -35.82 6.73
CA SER A 468 -16.08 -36.62 7.47
C SER A 468 -16.14 -36.33 8.98
N ASN A 469 -15.78 -37.31 9.80
CA ASN A 469 -15.61 -37.10 11.25
C ASN A 469 -14.34 -36.30 11.60
N LEU A 470 -13.43 -36.12 10.64
CA LEU A 470 -12.14 -35.44 10.84
C LEU A 470 -12.26 -33.96 10.43
N GLY A 471 -12.01 -33.04 11.37
CA GLY A 471 -12.13 -31.59 11.18
C GLY A 471 -11.28 -31.04 10.06
N TYR A 472 -9.98 -31.34 10.08
CA TYR A 472 -9.03 -30.86 9.06
C TYR A 472 -9.43 -31.25 7.62
N LEU A 473 -10.05 -32.43 7.42
CA LEU A 473 -10.57 -32.83 6.10
C LEU A 473 -11.80 -32.03 5.67
N ARG A 474 -12.68 -31.68 6.62
CA ARG A 474 -13.83 -30.80 6.33
C ARG A 474 -13.33 -29.40 5.97
N ALA A 475 -12.40 -28.84 6.75
CA ALA A 475 -11.76 -27.56 6.46
C ALA A 475 -11.07 -27.55 5.09
N ARG A 476 -10.23 -28.56 4.80
CA ARG A 476 -9.59 -28.69 3.47
C ARG A 476 -10.60 -28.81 2.34
N SER A 477 -11.71 -29.51 2.56
CA SER A 477 -12.75 -29.64 1.54
C SER A 477 -13.47 -28.32 1.28
N CYS A 478 -13.71 -27.50 2.32
CA CYS A 478 -14.20 -26.13 2.18
C CYS A 478 -13.20 -25.27 1.39
N TRP A 479 -11.91 -25.34 1.71
CA TRP A 479 -10.86 -24.65 0.97
C TRP A 479 -10.80 -25.05 -0.51
N VAL A 480 -10.96 -26.35 -0.83
CA VAL A 480 -11.05 -26.80 -2.23
C VAL A 480 -12.30 -26.25 -2.92
N LEU A 481 -13.45 -26.19 -2.24
CA LEU A 481 -14.65 -25.53 -2.80
C LEU A 481 -14.41 -24.05 -3.09
N HIS A 482 -13.70 -23.35 -2.21
CA HIS A 482 -13.26 -21.98 -2.44
C HIS A 482 -12.40 -21.90 -3.71
N ALA A 483 -11.37 -22.73 -3.83
CA ALA A 483 -10.44 -22.74 -4.97
C ALA A 483 -11.13 -23.01 -6.32
N PHE A 484 -12.18 -23.84 -6.33
CA PHE A 484 -12.98 -24.16 -7.52
C PHE A 484 -14.27 -23.33 -7.65
N SER A 485 -14.41 -22.24 -6.90
CA SER A 485 -15.62 -21.39 -6.92
C SER A 485 -15.96 -20.79 -8.31
N SER A 486 -14.95 -20.56 -9.15
CA SER A 486 -15.10 -20.08 -10.53
C SER A 486 -15.51 -21.19 -11.53
N LEU A 487 -15.59 -22.46 -11.09
CA LEU A 487 -16.10 -23.57 -11.89
C LEU A 487 -17.57 -23.33 -12.27
N LYS A 488 -17.90 -23.43 -13.55
CA LYS A 488 -19.29 -23.39 -14.02
C LYS A 488 -19.95 -24.76 -13.79
N PHE A 489 -20.87 -24.83 -12.82
CA PHE A 489 -21.66 -26.03 -12.56
C PHE A 489 -22.71 -26.22 -13.66
N HIS A 490 -22.67 -27.38 -14.33
CA HIS A 490 -23.67 -27.77 -15.33
C HIS A 490 -24.89 -28.40 -14.66
N ASN A 491 -24.70 -29.08 -13.52
CA ASN A 491 -25.78 -29.67 -12.75
C ASN A 491 -26.15 -28.78 -11.55
N GLU A 492 -27.35 -28.23 -11.58
CA GLU A 492 -27.90 -27.39 -10.52
C GLU A 492 -27.99 -28.11 -9.16
N LEU A 493 -28.18 -29.44 -9.15
CA LEU A 493 -28.15 -30.23 -7.91
C LEU A 493 -26.76 -30.26 -7.28
N ASN A 494 -25.69 -30.25 -8.08
CA ASN A 494 -24.32 -30.24 -7.58
C ASN A 494 -24.00 -28.89 -6.95
N LEU A 495 -24.40 -27.79 -7.59
CA LEU A 495 -24.26 -26.45 -7.02
C LEU A 495 -25.04 -26.32 -5.71
N ARG A 496 -26.30 -26.75 -5.69
CA ARG A 496 -27.13 -26.74 -4.49
C ARG A 496 -26.49 -27.55 -3.36
N ASN A 497 -25.97 -28.74 -3.65
CA ASN A 497 -25.30 -29.57 -2.65
C ASN A 497 -24.02 -28.93 -2.13
N ALA A 498 -23.19 -28.33 -2.99
CA ALA A 498 -21.99 -27.62 -2.58
C ALA A 498 -22.31 -26.48 -1.59
N VAL A 499 -23.32 -25.67 -1.94
CA VAL A 499 -23.80 -24.55 -1.13
C VAL A 499 -24.41 -25.02 0.19
N ASP A 500 -25.24 -26.07 0.17
CA ASP A 500 -25.85 -26.64 1.38
C ASP A 500 -24.81 -27.24 2.33
N LEU A 501 -23.76 -27.91 1.80
CA LEU A 501 -22.67 -28.48 2.60
C LEU A 501 -21.76 -27.39 3.19
N ALA A 502 -21.41 -26.36 2.42
CA ALA A 502 -20.64 -25.21 2.92
C ALA A 502 -21.42 -24.48 4.03
N LYS A 503 -22.71 -24.18 3.79
CA LYS A 503 -23.62 -23.60 4.79
C LYS A 503 -23.68 -24.44 6.06
N LYS A 504 -23.84 -25.76 5.91
CA LYS A 504 -23.89 -26.67 7.06
C LYS A 504 -22.59 -26.63 7.86
N SER A 505 -21.44 -26.61 7.19
CA SER A 505 -20.12 -26.55 7.82
C SER A 505 -19.90 -25.21 8.55
N LEU A 506 -20.47 -24.11 8.04
CA LEU A 506 -20.43 -22.82 8.71
C LEU A 506 -21.29 -22.80 9.98
N ILE A 507 -22.56 -23.25 9.89
CA ILE A 507 -23.55 -23.07 10.96
C ILE A 507 -23.51 -24.19 12.02
N GLU A 508 -23.35 -25.45 11.60
CA GLU A 508 -23.54 -26.61 12.47
C GLU A 508 -22.24 -27.23 12.99
N ASP A 509 -21.09 -26.91 12.40
CA ASP A 509 -19.82 -27.48 12.83
C ASP A 509 -19.40 -26.96 14.22
N LYS A 510 -18.56 -27.70 14.92
CA LYS A 510 -18.06 -27.35 16.24
C LYS A 510 -16.63 -26.83 16.20
N GLU A 511 -15.88 -27.17 15.15
CA GLU A 511 -14.47 -26.85 15.02
C GLU A 511 -14.32 -25.50 14.30
N MET A 512 -13.74 -24.53 14.98
CA MET A 512 -13.62 -23.16 14.49
C MET A 512 -12.89 -23.04 13.14
N PRO A 513 -11.77 -23.77 12.88
CA PRO A 513 -11.09 -23.64 11.60
C PRO A 513 -11.94 -24.13 10.42
N VAL A 514 -12.87 -25.07 10.64
CA VAL A 514 -13.82 -25.51 9.61
C VAL A 514 -14.82 -24.40 9.27
N LYS A 515 -15.30 -23.68 10.29
CA LYS A 515 -16.24 -22.57 10.09
C LYS A 515 -15.63 -21.42 9.29
N VAL A 516 -14.38 -21.05 9.59
CA VAL A 516 -13.65 -20.00 8.84
C VAL A 516 -13.52 -20.38 7.36
N GLU A 517 -13.04 -21.59 7.07
CA GLU A 517 -12.92 -22.06 5.68
C GLU A 517 -14.28 -22.16 4.97
N ALA A 518 -15.31 -22.57 5.69
CA ALA A 518 -16.67 -22.62 5.15
C ALA A 518 -17.21 -21.21 4.81
N ALA A 519 -16.89 -20.19 5.62
CA ALA A 519 -17.24 -18.81 5.37
C ALA A 519 -16.61 -18.29 4.06
N LEU A 520 -15.30 -18.51 3.89
CA LEU A 520 -14.56 -18.12 2.68
C LEU A 520 -15.06 -18.85 1.43
N ALA A 521 -15.36 -20.14 1.54
CA ALA A 521 -15.92 -20.92 0.45
C ALA A 521 -17.31 -20.41 0.05
N LEU A 522 -18.16 -20.13 1.03
CA LEU A 522 -19.52 -19.65 0.80
C LEU A 522 -19.54 -18.27 0.14
N GLN A 523 -18.73 -17.33 0.63
CA GLN A 523 -18.53 -16.02 0.02
C GLN A 523 -18.19 -16.13 -1.47
N SER A 524 -17.20 -16.98 -1.79
CA SER A 524 -16.74 -17.11 -3.17
C SER A 524 -17.76 -17.79 -4.08
N LEU A 525 -18.49 -18.80 -3.58
CA LEU A 525 -19.59 -19.43 -4.32
C LEU A 525 -20.72 -18.44 -4.63
N ILE A 526 -21.10 -17.61 -3.65
CA ILE A 526 -22.16 -16.59 -3.80
C ILE A 526 -21.73 -15.52 -4.82
N SER A 527 -20.48 -15.06 -4.74
CA SER A 527 -19.95 -14.04 -5.64
C SER A 527 -19.89 -14.52 -7.10
N ASN A 528 -19.49 -15.78 -7.32
CA ASN A 528 -19.29 -16.33 -8.65
C ASN A 528 -20.54 -16.98 -9.29
N GLN A 529 -21.58 -17.32 -8.50
CA GLN A 529 -22.75 -18.07 -8.98
C GLN A 529 -24.08 -17.42 -8.59
N ILE A 530 -24.83 -16.93 -9.58
CA ILE A 530 -26.14 -16.28 -9.37
C ILE A 530 -27.14 -17.21 -8.66
N GLN A 531 -27.21 -18.48 -9.04
CA GLN A 531 -28.14 -19.44 -8.43
C GLN A 531 -27.80 -19.75 -6.96
N ALA A 532 -26.52 -19.68 -6.57
CA ALA A 532 -26.14 -19.83 -5.18
C ALA A 532 -26.74 -18.71 -4.32
N LYS A 533 -26.85 -17.49 -4.87
CA LYS A 533 -27.45 -16.34 -4.18
C LYS A 533 -28.88 -16.64 -3.72
N GLU A 534 -29.69 -17.20 -4.63
CA GLU A 534 -31.09 -17.56 -4.38
C GLU A 534 -31.26 -18.66 -3.31
N TYR A 535 -30.39 -19.68 -3.31
CA TYR A 535 -30.44 -20.76 -2.31
C TYR A 535 -30.13 -20.29 -0.90
N MET A 536 -29.30 -19.26 -0.78
CA MET A 536 -28.80 -18.76 0.50
C MET A 536 -29.68 -17.66 1.09
N LYS A 537 -30.51 -17.00 0.29
CA LYS A 537 -31.49 -15.97 0.70
C LYS A 537 -32.28 -16.30 1.99
N PRO A 538 -32.89 -17.49 2.17
CA PRO A 538 -33.63 -17.81 3.40
C PRO A 538 -32.74 -18.03 4.64
N HIS A 539 -31.42 -18.15 4.46
CA HIS A 539 -30.46 -18.49 5.51
C HIS A 539 -29.50 -17.33 5.84
N VAL A 540 -29.65 -16.15 5.21
CA VAL A 540 -28.78 -14.98 5.41
C VAL A 540 -28.65 -14.64 6.89
N ARG A 541 -29.77 -14.53 7.63
CA ARG A 541 -29.73 -14.15 9.04
C ARG A 541 -28.90 -15.11 9.93
N PRO A 542 -29.14 -16.44 9.92
CA PRO A 542 -28.29 -17.39 10.64
C PRO A 542 -26.81 -17.30 10.26
N ILE A 543 -26.51 -17.07 8.98
CA ILE A 543 -25.13 -16.99 8.49
C ILE A 543 -24.44 -15.74 9.03
N MET A 544 -25.09 -14.57 8.93
CA MET A 544 -24.52 -13.33 9.45
C MET A 544 -24.29 -13.39 10.96
N GLN A 545 -25.19 -14.04 11.71
CA GLN A 545 -25.03 -14.25 13.14
C GLN A 545 -23.81 -15.13 13.46
N GLU A 546 -23.59 -16.20 12.70
CA GLU A 546 -22.44 -17.07 12.90
C GLU A 546 -21.14 -16.40 12.47
N LEU A 547 -21.12 -15.66 11.36
CA LEU A 547 -19.95 -14.89 10.93
C LEU A 547 -19.52 -13.86 11.98
N LEU A 548 -20.47 -13.14 12.59
CA LEU A 548 -20.18 -12.22 13.69
C LEU A 548 -19.65 -12.93 14.93
N HIS A 549 -20.11 -14.15 15.20
CA HIS A 549 -19.57 -14.98 16.29
C HIS A 549 -18.12 -15.38 16.00
N ILE A 550 -17.80 -15.78 14.76
CA ILE A 550 -16.45 -16.16 14.35
C ILE A 550 -15.50 -14.97 14.52
N VAL A 551 -15.82 -13.79 13.96
CA VAL A 551 -14.97 -12.58 14.09
C VAL A 551 -14.65 -12.28 15.56
N ARG A 552 -15.65 -12.43 16.44
CA ARG A 552 -15.48 -12.16 17.87
C ARG A 552 -14.52 -13.14 18.57
N GLU A 553 -14.46 -14.39 18.14
CA GLU A 553 -13.66 -15.43 18.80
C GLU A 553 -12.28 -15.60 18.15
N THR A 554 -12.17 -15.45 16.83
CA THR A 554 -10.91 -15.68 16.09
C THR A 554 -10.08 -14.42 15.88
N GLU A 555 -10.70 -13.24 15.91
CA GLU A 555 -10.06 -11.97 15.56
C GLU A 555 -9.45 -11.97 14.13
N ASN A 556 -10.01 -12.76 13.21
CA ASN A 556 -9.51 -12.90 11.84
C ASN A 556 -10.17 -11.89 10.88
N ASP A 557 -9.35 -11.14 10.14
CA ASP A 557 -9.80 -10.08 9.22
C ASP A 557 -10.48 -10.62 7.93
N ASP A 558 -10.05 -11.77 7.40
CA ASP A 558 -10.67 -12.35 6.20
C ASP A 558 -12.17 -12.61 6.38
N VAL A 559 -12.60 -12.99 7.58
CA VAL A 559 -14.03 -13.17 7.90
C VAL A 559 -14.78 -11.84 7.92
N THR A 560 -14.13 -10.74 8.30
CA THR A 560 -14.70 -9.39 8.20
C THR A 560 -14.97 -9.02 6.74
N ASN A 561 -14.06 -9.36 5.84
CA ASN A 561 -14.23 -9.22 4.38
C ASN A 561 -15.37 -10.10 3.84
N VAL A 562 -15.55 -11.32 4.39
CA VAL A 562 -16.73 -12.16 4.09
C VAL A 562 -18.02 -11.44 4.45
N ILE A 563 -18.10 -10.86 5.65
CA ILE A 563 -19.29 -10.15 6.12
C ILE A 563 -19.64 -8.99 5.17
N GLN A 564 -18.64 -8.18 4.77
CA GLN A 564 -18.85 -7.06 3.86
C GLN A 564 -19.40 -7.49 2.51
N LYS A 565 -18.82 -8.52 1.88
CA LYS A 565 -19.33 -9.03 0.60
C LYS A 565 -20.74 -9.61 0.74
N MET A 566 -21.03 -10.29 1.84
CA MET A 566 -22.39 -10.78 2.12
C MET A 566 -23.40 -9.64 2.31
N ILE A 567 -22.98 -8.52 2.92
CA ILE A 567 -23.83 -7.32 3.08
C ILE A 567 -24.20 -6.73 1.72
N CYS A 568 -23.22 -6.58 0.83
CA CYS A 568 -23.44 -6.04 -0.52
C CYS A 568 -24.37 -6.93 -1.37
N GLU A 569 -24.25 -8.25 -1.24
CA GLU A 569 -25.05 -9.20 -2.03
C GLU A 569 -26.48 -9.40 -1.52
N TYR A 570 -26.74 -9.15 -0.23
CA TYR A 570 -28.04 -9.37 0.42
C TYR A 570 -28.60 -8.11 1.09
N SER A 571 -28.51 -6.97 0.40
CA SER A 571 -28.91 -5.66 0.93
C SER A 571 -30.31 -5.64 1.57
N GLN A 572 -31.30 -6.25 0.93
CA GLN A 572 -32.69 -6.28 1.41
C GLN A 572 -32.85 -7.08 2.70
N GLU A 573 -32.24 -8.27 2.76
CA GLU A 573 -32.29 -9.13 3.94
C GLU A 573 -31.50 -8.52 5.10
N VAL A 574 -30.34 -7.96 4.80
CA VAL A 574 -29.43 -7.35 5.78
C VAL A 574 -30.04 -6.10 6.40
N ALA A 575 -30.78 -5.28 5.63
CA ALA A 575 -31.50 -4.13 6.18
C ALA A 575 -32.38 -4.52 7.38
N SER A 576 -33.02 -5.69 7.36
CA SER A 576 -33.87 -6.16 8.46
C SER A 576 -33.14 -6.49 9.77
N ILE A 577 -31.82 -6.70 9.71
CA ILE A 577 -30.96 -7.08 10.84
C ILE A 577 -29.80 -6.10 11.09
N ALA A 578 -29.70 -5.03 10.29
CA ALA A 578 -28.59 -4.08 10.30
C ALA A 578 -28.33 -3.45 11.69
N VAL A 579 -29.40 -3.12 12.43
CA VAL A 579 -29.31 -2.53 13.78
C VAL A 579 -28.69 -3.51 14.76
N ASP A 580 -29.16 -4.76 14.79
CA ASP A 580 -28.62 -5.81 15.66
C ASP A 580 -27.15 -6.09 15.31
N MET A 581 -26.80 -6.14 14.03
CA MET A 581 -25.41 -6.38 13.58
C MET A 581 -24.47 -5.25 13.97
N THR A 582 -24.85 -4.01 13.69
CA THR A 582 -24.05 -2.82 14.01
C THR A 582 -23.83 -2.72 15.53
N GLN A 583 -24.85 -3.05 16.33
CA GLN A 583 -24.73 -3.08 17.78
C GLN A 583 -23.70 -4.12 18.26
N HIS A 584 -23.69 -5.33 17.67
CA HIS A 584 -22.69 -6.35 18.00
C HIS A 584 -21.28 -5.93 17.58
N LEU A 585 -21.11 -5.38 16.37
CA LEU A 585 -19.82 -4.88 15.87
C LEU A 585 -19.28 -3.76 16.75
N ALA A 586 -20.13 -2.81 17.15
CA ALA A 586 -19.77 -1.73 18.08
C ALA A 586 -19.31 -2.25 19.45
N GLU A 587 -19.92 -3.33 19.94
CA GLU A 587 -19.53 -3.98 21.20
C GLU A 587 -18.19 -4.70 21.09
N ILE A 588 -17.91 -5.34 19.95
CA ILE A 588 -16.61 -5.97 19.68
C ILE A 588 -15.54 -4.88 19.63
N PHE A 589 -15.73 -3.84 18.80
CA PHE A 589 -14.82 -2.69 18.71
C PHE A 589 -14.55 -2.06 20.09
N GLY A 590 -15.60 -1.83 20.88
CA GLY A 590 -15.47 -1.27 22.23
C GLY A 590 -14.63 -2.13 23.17
N LYS A 591 -14.66 -3.47 23.04
CA LYS A 591 -13.81 -4.38 23.83
C LYS A 591 -12.36 -4.34 23.38
N VAL A 592 -12.11 -4.33 22.08
CA VAL A 592 -10.76 -4.24 21.51
C VAL A 592 -10.08 -2.98 22.03
N LEU A 593 -10.78 -1.84 21.95
CA LEU A 593 -10.30 -0.54 22.43
C LEU A 593 -10.14 -0.44 23.96
N GLN A 594 -10.77 -1.34 24.75
CA GLN A 594 -10.71 -1.36 26.21
C GLN A 594 -9.67 -2.34 26.76
N SER A 595 -9.06 -3.18 25.93
CA SER A 595 -8.02 -4.10 26.37
C SER A 595 -6.75 -3.31 26.74
N ASP A 596 -6.20 -3.54 27.94
CA ASP A 596 -4.98 -2.87 28.45
C ASP A 596 -3.72 -3.20 27.61
N GLU A 597 -3.84 -4.11 26.64
CA GLU A 597 -2.79 -4.57 25.72
C GLU A 597 -2.82 -3.86 24.34
N TYR A 598 -3.70 -2.88 24.15
CA TYR A 598 -3.83 -2.17 22.86
C TYR A 598 -2.52 -1.46 22.45
N GLU A 599 -1.65 -1.08 23.40
CA GLU A 599 -0.44 -0.30 23.10
C GLU A 599 0.69 -1.09 22.40
N GLU A 600 0.58 -2.41 22.15
CA GLU A 600 1.70 -3.22 21.60
C GLU A 600 1.34 -4.28 20.54
N VAL A 601 0.10 -4.37 20.01
CA VAL A 601 -0.29 -5.43 19.05
C VAL A 601 -0.93 -4.88 17.76
N GLU A 602 -0.15 -4.84 16.66
CA GLU A 602 -0.58 -4.40 15.31
C GLU A 602 -1.84 -5.13 14.81
N ASP A 603 -1.98 -6.43 15.07
CA ASP A 603 -3.11 -7.25 14.62
C ASP A 603 -4.48 -6.76 15.14
N LYS A 604 -4.51 -6.19 16.36
CA LYS A 604 -5.76 -5.70 16.96
C LYS A 604 -6.24 -4.40 16.29
N THR A 605 -5.32 -3.59 15.75
CA THR A 605 -5.64 -2.37 15.02
C THR A 605 -6.27 -2.70 13.67
N VAL A 606 -5.68 -3.63 12.91
CA VAL A 606 -6.23 -4.06 11.60
C VAL A 606 -7.65 -4.61 11.74
N MET A 607 -7.88 -5.50 12.71
CA MET A 607 -9.23 -6.01 12.98
C MET A 607 -10.21 -4.89 13.34
N ALA A 608 -9.79 -3.93 14.18
CA ALA A 608 -10.63 -2.82 14.57
C ALA A 608 -11.01 -1.92 13.37
N MET A 609 -10.07 -1.65 12.47
CA MET A 609 -10.33 -0.96 11.19
C MET A 609 -11.33 -1.75 10.33
N GLY A 610 -11.12 -3.07 10.18
CA GLY A 610 -12.05 -3.95 9.46
C GLY A 610 -13.47 -3.88 10.03
N ILE A 611 -13.63 -3.86 11.35
CA ILE A 611 -14.95 -3.72 12.00
C ILE A 611 -15.60 -2.37 11.65
N LEU A 612 -14.85 -1.27 11.71
CA LEU A 612 -15.37 0.06 11.35
C LEU A 612 -15.77 0.11 9.86
N HIS A 613 -14.96 -0.48 8.97
CA HIS A 613 -15.27 -0.58 7.55
C HIS A 613 -16.52 -1.43 7.27
N THR A 614 -16.73 -2.51 8.03
CA THR A 614 -17.98 -3.28 7.95
C THR A 614 -19.18 -2.46 8.40
N ILE A 615 -19.06 -1.66 9.47
CA ILE A 615 -20.14 -0.77 9.90
C ILE A 615 -20.45 0.26 8.80
N ASP A 616 -19.42 0.82 8.17
CA ASP A 616 -19.57 1.76 7.06
C ASP A 616 -20.27 1.12 5.86
N THR A 617 -19.90 -0.12 5.51
CA THR A 617 -20.58 -0.90 4.48
C THR A 617 -22.07 -1.11 4.78
N ILE A 618 -22.42 -1.38 6.06
CA ILE A 618 -23.83 -1.48 6.48
C ILE A 618 -24.54 -0.14 6.26
N LEU A 619 -23.92 0.99 6.65
CA LEU A 619 -24.50 2.33 6.48
C LEU A 619 -24.80 2.63 5.01
N THR A 620 -23.85 2.35 4.12
CA THR A 620 -24.00 2.52 2.67
C THR A 620 -25.14 1.66 2.10
N VAL A 621 -25.25 0.40 2.55
CA VAL A 621 -26.31 -0.51 2.06
C VAL A 621 -27.71 -0.14 2.54
N VAL A 622 -27.84 0.47 3.73
CA VAL A 622 -29.14 0.89 4.29
C VAL A 622 -29.43 2.37 4.06
N GLU A 623 -28.67 3.05 3.21
CA GLU A 623 -28.75 4.50 2.96
C GLU A 623 -30.19 4.93 2.55
N ASP A 624 -30.90 4.13 1.76
CA ASP A 624 -32.29 4.38 1.34
C ASP A 624 -33.33 4.20 2.47
N HIS A 625 -32.96 3.58 3.60
CA HIS A 625 -33.86 3.22 4.71
C HIS A 625 -33.76 4.19 5.90
N LYS A 626 -34.33 5.39 5.75
CA LYS A 626 -34.27 6.50 6.75
C LYS A 626 -34.50 6.10 8.23
N GLU A 627 -35.48 5.26 8.51
CA GLU A 627 -35.78 4.82 9.90
C GLU A 627 -34.66 3.97 10.51
N ILE A 628 -33.98 3.18 9.67
CA ILE A 628 -32.86 2.31 10.07
C ILE A 628 -31.61 3.17 10.24
N THR A 629 -31.31 4.06 9.28
CA THR A 629 -30.18 5.00 9.34
C THR A 629 -30.19 5.81 10.64
N GLN A 630 -31.36 6.29 11.07
CA GLN A 630 -31.50 7.04 12.32
C GLN A 630 -31.20 6.20 13.58
N GLN A 631 -31.48 4.90 13.56
CA GLN A 631 -31.12 4.01 14.66
C GLN A 631 -29.61 3.74 14.68
N LEU A 632 -29.01 3.53 13.50
CA LEU A 632 -27.57 3.32 13.33
C LEU A 632 -26.75 4.55 13.71
N GLU A 633 -27.25 5.76 13.44
CA GLU A 633 -26.62 7.02 13.79
C GLU A 633 -26.25 7.06 15.29
N ASN A 634 -27.17 6.65 16.17
CA ASN A 634 -26.91 6.64 17.62
C ASN A 634 -25.81 5.64 18.02
N ILE A 635 -25.66 4.54 17.29
CA ILE A 635 -24.62 3.54 17.55
C ILE A 635 -23.27 4.07 17.08
N CYS A 636 -23.21 4.59 15.85
CA CYS A 636 -22.00 5.13 15.25
C CYS A 636 -21.48 6.35 16.01
N LEU A 637 -22.34 7.26 16.43
CA LEU A 637 -21.95 8.42 17.25
C LEU A 637 -21.29 8.01 18.57
N ARG A 638 -21.68 6.89 19.19
CA ARG A 638 -21.01 6.37 20.39
C ARG A 638 -19.61 5.87 20.09
N ILE A 639 -19.40 5.27 18.92
CA ILE A 639 -18.07 4.81 18.47
C ILE A 639 -17.17 6.02 18.22
N ILE A 640 -17.68 6.99 17.45
CA ILE A 640 -16.98 8.23 17.14
C ILE A 640 -16.58 8.95 18.44
N ASP A 641 -17.52 9.12 19.38
CA ASP A 641 -17.24 9.74 20.68
C ASP A 641 -16.18 8.97 21.49
N LEU A 642 -16.23 7.64 21.49
CA LEU A 642 -15.24 6.80 22.18
C LEU A 642 -13.82 7.01 21.63
N VAL A 643 -13.66 7.02 20.30
CA VAL A 643 -12.36 7.22 19.63
C VAL A 643 -11.82 8.62 19.88
N LEU A 644 -12.66 9.65 19.70
CA LEU A 644 -12.27 11.05 19.91
C LEU A 644 -11.96 11.35 21.38
N HIS A 645 -12.68 10.74 22.33
CA HIS A 645 -12.42 10.92 23.76
C HIS A 645 -11.11 10.25 24.21
N LYS A 646 -10.84 9.03 23.73
CA LYS A 646 -9.58 8.33 24.00
C LYS A 646 -8.39 8.85 23.21
N ARG A 647 -8.62 9.64 22.14
CA ARG A 647 -7.60 10.18 21.23
C ARG A 647 -6.79 9.08 20.54
N VAL A 648 -7.48 8.04 20.07
CA VAL A 648 -6.85 6.97 19.29
C VAL A 648 -6.76 7.44 17.84
N ILE A 649 -5.61 8.00 17.48
CA ILE A 649 -5.38 8.68 16.20
C ILE A 649 -5.49 7.73 15.00
N GLU A 650 -5.09 6.48 15.19
CA GLU A 650 -5.12 5.40 14.17
C GLU A 650 -6.50 5.17 13.55
N PHE A 651 -7.59 5.56 14.24
CA PHE A 651 -8.97 5.35 13.75
C PHE A 651 -9.64 6.61 13.23
N TYR A 652 -8.91 7.71 13.06
CA TYR A 652 -9.52 9.00 12.71
C TYR A 652 -10.12 8.99 11.31
N GLU A 653 -9.47 8.35 10.34
CA GLU A 653 -9.96 8.23 8.98
C GLU A 653 -11.29 7.46 8.94
N GLU A 654 -11.37 6.32 9.63
CA GLU A 654 -12.54 5.44 9.65
C GLU A 654 -13.73 6.12 10.33
N ILE A 655 -13.53 6.81 11.46
CA ILE A 655 -14.64 7.53 12.12
C ILE A 655 -15.12 8.73 11.29
N LEU A 656 -14.24 9.35 10.49
CA LEU A 656 -14.61 10.42 9.57
C LEU A 656 -15.38 9.86 8.38
N SER A 657 -15.03 8.68 7.85
CA SER A 657 -15.82 7.95 6.85
C SER A 657 -17.22 7.62 7.38
N LEU A 658 -17.32 7.07 8.60
CA LEU A 658 -18.62 6.80 9.22
C LEU A 658 -19.49 8.06 9.36
N ALA A 659 -18.89 9.18 9.78
CA ALA A 659 -19.59 10.45 9.88
C ALA A 659 -19.99 10.99 8.51
N TYR A 660 -19.15 10.81 7.48
CA TYR A 660 -19.46 11.15 6.10
C TYR A 660 -20.69 10.37 5.61
N SER A 661 -20.69 9.04 5.74
CA SER A 661 -21.82 8.17 5.36
C SER A 661 -23.13 8.56 6.05
N LEU A 662 -23.09 8.99 7.32
CA LEU A 662 -24.27 9.47 8.05
C LEU A 662 -24.79 10.84 7.57
N THR A 663 -23.97 11.63 6.89
CA THR A 663 -24.31 13.00 6.47
C THR A 663 -24.74 13.13 5.01
N CYS A 664 -24.63 12.07 4.20
CA CYS A 664 -24.94 12.07 2.76
C CYS A 664 -26.38 12.45 2.38
N HIS A 665 -27.35 12.31 3.29
CA HIS A 665 -28.78 12.53 2.99
C HIS A 665 -29.46 13.61 3.83
N SER A 666 -29.20 13.62 5.13
CA SER A 666 -29.79 14.59 6.05
C SER A 666 -28.93 14.69 7.30
N ILE A 667 -28.76 15.89 7.83
CA ILE A 667 -27.89 16.12 8.98
C ILE A 667 -28.74 16.36 10.22
N SER A 668 -28.63 15.45 11.19
CA SER A 668 -29.32 15.55 12.47
C SER A 668 -28.71 16.63 13.37
N LEU A 669 -29.44 17.03 14.43
CA LEU A 669 -28.89 17.93 15.44
C LEU A 669 -27.66 17.37 16.15
N GLN A 670 -27.56 16.05 16.30
CA GLN A 670 -26.42 15.40 16.94
C GLN A 670 -25.18 15.43 16.04
N LEU A 671 -25.36 15.23 14.73
CA LEU A 671 -24.28 15.41 13.75
C LEU A 671 -23.81 16.87 13.70
N TRP A 672 -24.71 17.85 13.76
CA TRP A 672 -24.29 19.26 13.91
C TRP A 672 -23.49 19.54 15.20
N GLN A 673 -23.72 18.79 16.29
CA GLN A 673 -22.88 18.87 17.49
C GLN A 673 -21.50 18.24 17.27
N LEU A 674 -21.41 17.18 16.47
CA LEU A 674 -20.15 16.52 16.11
C LEU A 674 -19.20 17.49 15.41
N LEU A 675 -19.67 18.37 14.51
CA LEU A 675 -18.85 19.43 13.90
C LEU A 675 -18.13 20.28 14.96
N GLY A 676 -18.79 20.60 16.07
CA GLY A 676 -18.21 21.35 17.17
C GLY A 676 -17.13 20.57 17.95
N ILE A 677 -17.27 19.25 18.05
CA ILE A 677 -16.29 18.35 18.68
C ILE A 677 -15.08 18.19 17.76
N LEU A 678 -15.30 17.90 16.48
CA LEU A 678 -14.25 17.79 15.46
C LEU A 678 -13.41 19.07 15.38
N TYR A 679 -14.05 20.24 15.45
CA TYR A 679 -13.34 21.51 15.54
C TYR A 679 -12.41 21.60 16.75
N GLN A 680 -12.83 21.15 17.94
CA GLN A 680 -11.99 21.17 19.14
C GLN A 680 -10.79 20.22 19.02
N VAL A 681 -11.00 19.05 18.43
CA VAL A 681 -9.93 18.07 18.16
C VAL A 681 -8.94 18.65 17.15
N PHE A 682 -9.44 19.20 16.04
CA PHE A 682 -8.65 19.87 15.01
C PHE A 682 -7.81 21.05 15.55
N GLN A 683 -8.33 21.79 16.54
CA GLN A 683 -7.57 22.86 17.16
C GLN A 683 -6.35 22.36 17.94
N GLN A 684 -6.37 21.14 18.47
CA GLN A 684 -5.35 20.68 19.41
C GLN A 684 -4.07 20.22 18.73
N ASP A 685 -4.06 19.40 17.66
CA ASP A 685 -2.84 19.00 16.92
C ASP A 685 -3.13 18.23 15.61
N SER A 686 -4.22 18.53 14.86
CA SER A 686 -4.71 17.64 13.77
C SER A 686 -4.87 18.32 12.40
N PHE A 687 -3.91 19.12 11.93
CA PHE A 687 -3.98 19.65 10.55
C PHE A 687 -3.67 18.58 9.50
N GLU A 688 -2.96 17.50 9.86
CA GLU A 688 -2.62 16.37 8.98
C GLU A 688 -3.88 15.65 8.45
N TYR A 689 -4.97 15.61 9.23
CA TYR A 689 -6.22 14.94 8.87
C TYR A 689 -7.24 15.84 8.16
N PHE A 690 -6.83 17.04 7.72
CA PHE A 690 -7.78 17.95 7.06
C PHE A 690 -8.33 17.35 5.76
N THR A 691 -7.47 16.65 5.00
CA THR A 691 -7.85 15.96 3.77
C THR A 691 -8.94 14.91 4.05
N ASP A 692 -8.79 14.10 5.12
CA ASP A 692 -9.80 13.09 5.52
C ASP A 692 -11.09 13.72 6.07
N MET A 693 -11.01 14.90 6.68
CA MET A 693 -12.19 15.63 7.14
C MET A 693 -12.98 16.25 5.97
N MET A 694 -12.34 16.51 4.83
CA MET A 694 -12.91 17.29 3.74
C MET A 694 -14.25 16.74 3.21
N PRO A 695 -14.43 15.42 2.95
CA PRO A 695 -15.73 14.88 2.52
C PRO A 695 -16.86 15.17 3.50
N LEU A 696 -16.60 15.03 4.80
CA LEU A 696 -17.58 15.34 5.84
C LEU A 696 -17.89 16.85 5.90
N LEU A 697 -16.86 17.70 5.82
CA LEU A 697 -17.04 19.16 5.81
C LEU A 697 -17.83 19.63 4.58
N HIS A 698 -17.61 18.99 3.43
CA HIS A 698 -18.38 19.22 2.21
C HIS A 698 -19.86 18.91 2.41
N ASN A 699 -20.21 17.76 3.00
CA ASN A 699 -21.60 17.39 3.29
C ASN A 699 -22.31 18.42 4.19
N TYR A 700 -21.65 18.94 5.23
CA TYR A 700 -22.21 20.01 6.07
C TYR A 700 -22.57 21.28 5.27
N VAL A 701 -21.88 21.53 4.16
CA VAL A 701 -22.14 22.68 3.29
C VAL A 701 -23.24 22.38 2.27
N THR A 702 -23.18 21.22 1.62
CA THR A 702 -23.99 20.91 0.43
C THR A 702 -25.35 20.30 0.75
N ILE A 703 -25.47 19.51 1.83
CA ILE A 703 -26.69 18.77 2.17
C ILE A 703 -27.69 19.62 2.97
N ASP A 704 -27.22 20.36 3.99
CA ASP A 704 -28.07 21.19 4.86
C ASP A 704 -27.56 22.63 4.98
N THR A 705 -27.50 23.30 3.82
CA THR A 705 -27.07 24.71 3.71
C THR A 705 -27.94 25.66 4.55
N ASP A 706 -29.22 25.34 4.75
CA ASP A 706 -30.13 26.21 5.50
C ASP A 706 -29.78 26.21 7.00
N THR A 707 -29.49 25.04 7.59
CA THR A 707 -29.02 24.98 8.98
C THR A 707 -27.62 25.58 9.13
N LEU A 708 -26.72 25.37 8.15
CA LEU A 708 -25.40 26.03 8.11
C LEU A 708 -25.53 27.56 8.28
N LEU A 709 -26.43 28.18 7.50
CA LEU A 709 -26.62 29.63 7.49
C LEU A 709 -27.45 30.15 8.68
N SER A 710 -28.28 29.30 9.29
CA SER A 710 -29.09 29.67 10.45
C SER A 710 -28.27 30.01 11.69
N ASN A 711 -27.08 29.39 11.84
CA ASN A 711 -26.17 29.59 12.97
C ASN A 711 -24.81 30.09 12.48
N PRO A 712 -24.45 31.37 12.74
CA PRO A 712 -23.20 31.95 12.23
C PRO A 712 -21.94 31.22 12.71
N ARG A 713 -22.04 30.51 13.85
CA ARG A 713 -20.93 29.72 14.40
C ARG A 713 -20.52 28.56 13.49
N HIS A 714 -21.42 27.96 12.72
CA HIS A 714 -21.07 26.84 11.85
C HIS A 714 -20.12 27.30 10.73
N LEU A 715 -20.47 28.40 10.05
CA LEU A 715 -19.62 28.98 9.01
C LEU A 715 -18.30 29.51 9.58
N GLU A 716 -18.32 30.07 10.80
CA GLU A 716 -17.11 30.51 11.51
C GLU A 716 -16.14 29.35 11.79
N ILE A 717 -16.67 28.17 12.18
CA ILE A 717 -15.88 26.96 12.41
C ILE A 717 -15.17 26.55 11.11
N LEU A 718 -15.92 26.38 10.01
CA LEU A 718 -15.35 25.98 8.71
C LEU A 718 -14.27 26.96 8.23
N PHE A 719 -14.57 28.26 8.28
CA PHE A 719 -13.60 29.29 7.91
C PHE A 719 -12.34 29.25 8.79
N THR A 720 -12.50 29.03 10.10
CA THR A 720 -11.36 28.99 11.03
C THR A 720 -10.48 27.76 10.77
N MET A 721 -11.07 26.63 10.38
CA MET A 721 -10.33 25.45 9.96
C MET A 721 -9.53 25.72 8.68
N CYS A 722 -10.19 26.20 7.60
CA CYS A 722 -9.51 26.59 6.36
C CYS A 722 -8.39 27.61 6.59
N ARG A 723 -8.63 28.61 7.45
CA ARG A 723 -7.62 29.62 7.81
C ARG A 723 -6.43 29.00 8.51
N LYS A 724 -6.64 28.06 9.43
CA LYS A 724 -5.54 27.39 10.15
C LYS A 724 -4.67 26.58 9.17
N VAL A 725 -5.27 25.88 8.21
CA VAL A 725 -4.56 25.12 7.17
C VAL A 725 -3.78 26.05 6.25
N LEU A 726 -4.46 27.01 5.60
CA LEU A 726 -3.86 27.94 4.62
C LEU A 726 -2.83 28.92 5.23
N CYS A 727 -2.82 29.09 6.55
CA CYS A 727 -1.81 29.90 7.23
C CYS A 727 -0.70 29.08 7.90
N GLY A 728 -0.89 27.76 8.04
CA GLY A 728 0.02 26.84 8.72
C GLY A 728 1.06 26.22 7.79
N ASP A 729 1.62 25.08 8.20
CA ASP A 729 2.55 24.26 7.43
C ASP A 729 1.96 22.85 7.27
N ALA A 730 0.76 22.77 6.69
CA ALA A 730 -0.02 21.53 6.59
C ALA A 730 0.32 20.69 5.33
N GLY A 731 1.20 21.20 4.46
CA GLY A 731 1.42 20.63 3.12
C GLY A 731 0.46 21.19 2.08
N GLU A 732 0.89 21.20 0.80
CA GLU A 732 0.11 21.83 -0.28
C GLU A 732 -1.19 21.07 -0.59
N ASP A 733 -1.26 19.76 -0.33
CA ASP A 733 -2.48 18.96 -0.52
C ASP A 733 -3.64 19.41 0.40
N ALA A 734 -3.40 19.48 1.71
CA ALA A 734 -4.40 19.97 2.66
C ALA A 734 -4.81 21.43 2.35
N GLU A 735 -3.87 22.25 1.89
CA GLU A 735 -4.13 23.63 1.46
C GLU A 735 -5.03 23.69 0.21
N CYS A 736 -4.84 22.79 -0.76
CA CYS A 736 -5.71 22.61 -1.92
C CYS A 736 -7.15 22.27 -1.48
N HIS A 737 -7.33 21.30 -0.59
CA HIS A 737 -8.64 20.94 -0.02
C HIS A 737 -9.28 22.12 0.73
N ALA A 738 -8.50 22.89 1.49
CA ALA A 738 -9.01 24.05 2.22
C ALA A 738 -9.48 25.15 1.29
N ALA A 739 -8.74 25.43 0.20
CA ALA A 739 -9.16 26.35 -0.85
C ALA A 739 -10.43 25.85 -1.56
N LYS A 740 -10.50 24.55 -1.89
CA LYS A 740 -11.67 23.93 -2.51
C LYS A 740 -12.92 24.08 -1.64
N LEU A 741 -12.81 23.87 -0.31
CA LEU A 741 -13.94 24.06 0.61
C LEU A 741 -14.45 25.51 0.61
N LEU A 742 -13.55 26.50 0.56
CA LEU A 742 -13.94 27.91 0.47
C LEU A 742 -14.69 28.20 -0.85
N GLU A 743 -14.23 27.63 -1.97
CA GLU A 743 -14.93 27.72 -3.25
C GLU A 743 -16.34 27.11 -3.15
N VAL A 744 -16.46 25.88 -2.64
CA VAL A 744 -17.73 25.17 -2.46
C VAL A 744 -18.71 26.02 -1.65
N ILE A 745 -18.26 26.63 -0.54
CA ILE A 745 -19.09 27.53 0.28
C ILE A 745 -19.59 28.72 -0.53
N ILE A 746 -18.71 29.38 -1.31
CA ILE A 746 -19.08 30.55 -2.14
C ILE A 746 -20.16 30.17 -3.16
N LEU A 747 -19.95 29.06 -3.87
CA LEU A 747 -20.85 28.61 -4.94
C LEU A 747 -22.19 28.11 -4.40
N GLN A 748 -22.17 27.29 -3.35
CA GLN A 748 -23.36 26.75 -2.70
C GLN A 748 -24.24 27.85 -2.08
N CYS A 749 -23.62 28.85 -1.47
CA CYS A 749 -24.32 29.94 -0.79
C CYS A 749 -24.60 31.15 -1.69
N LYS A 750 -24.42 31.04 -3.02
CA LYS A 750 -24.66 32.15 -3.95
C LYS A 750 -26.07 32.73 -3.81
N GLY A 751 -26.15 34.02 -3.51
CA GLY A 751 -27.43 34.73 -3.31
C GLY A 751 -28.11 34.46 -1.97
N ARG A 752 -27.45 33.79 -1.02
CA ARG A 752 -27.99 33.46 0.32
C ARG A 752 -27.43 34.31 1.47
N GLY A 753 -26.77 35.44 1.17
CA GLY A 753 -26.42 36.47 2.16
C GLY A 753 -25.08 36.28 2.89
N ILE A 754 -24.06 35.72 2.21
CA ILE A 754 -22.71 35.54 2.78
C ILE A 754 -21.72 36.65 2.40
N ASP A 755 -22.20 37.83 1.95
CA ASP A 755 -21.39 38.93 1.42
C ASP A 755 -20.27 39.40 2.38
N GLN A 756 -20.49 39.29 3.69
CA GLN A 756 -19.49 39.65 4.71
C GLN A 756 -18.30 38.66 4.79
N CYS A 757 -18.48 37.42 4.31
CA CYS A 757 -17.46 36.39 4.35
C CYS A 757 -16.54 36.42 3.11
N ILE A 758 -17.08 36.85 1.96
CA ILE A 758 -16.34 36.89 0.69
C ILE A 758 -15.00 37.65 0.80
N PRO A 759 -14.94 38.86 1.42
CA PRO A 759 -13.66 39.56 1.57
C PRO A 759 -12.64 38.80 2.40
N LEU A 760 -13.09 38.07 3.43
CA LEU A 760 -12.22 37.28 4.31
C LEU A 760 -11.63 36.07 3.56
N PHE A 761 -12.44 35.39 2.74
CA PHE A 761 -12.01 34.23 1.97
C PHE A 761 -11.00 34.64 0.90
N VAL A 762 -11.30 35.71 0.16
CA VAL A 762 -10.42 36.25 -0.88
C VAL A 762 -9.10 36.74 -0.28
N GLN A 763 -9.14 37.46 0.84
CA GLN A 763 -7.92 37.90 1.52
C GLN A 763 -7.03 36.71 1.91
N LEU A 764 -7.62 35.66 2.48
CA LEU A 764 -6.90 34.47 2.95
C LEU A 764 -6.13 33.76 1.82
N VAL A 765 -6.79 33.48 0.68
CA VAL A 765 -6.14 32.78 -0.45
C VAL A 765 -5.10 33.65 -1.15
N LEU A 766 -5.32 34.97 -1.22
CA LEU A 766 -4.34 35.91 -1.77
C LEU A 766 -3.10 36.02 -0.87
N GLU A 767 -3.27 36.02 0.46
CA GLU A 767 -2.16 35.94 1.40
C GLU A 767 -1.35 34.66 1.20
N ARG A 768 -2.01 33.51 1.00
CA ARG A 768 -1.31 32.24 0.75
C ARG A 768 -0.50 32.27 -0.55
N LEU A 769 -1.04 32.84 -1.62
CA LEU A 769 -0.34 33.01 -2.91
C LEU A 769 0.96 33.81 -2.78
N THR A 770 1.07 34.71 -1.80
CA THR A 770 2.32 35.50 -1.58
C THR A 770 3.45 34.72 -0.91
N ARG A 771 3.17 33.58 -0.26
CA ARG A 771 4.17 32.82 0.51
C ARG A 771 5.07 31.90 -0.34
N GLY A 772 4.95 31.97 -1.66
CA GLY A 772 5.56 31.02 -2.59
C GLY A 772 4.76 29.73 -2.63
N VAL A 773 4.40 29.29 -3.83
CA VAL A 773 3.60 28.07 -4.05
C VAL A 773 4.38 27.18 -5.01
N LYS A 774 4.68 25.96 -4.60
CA LYS A 774 5.51 25.01 -5.36
C LYS A 774 4.70 24.39 -6.50
N THR A 775 3.52 23.86 -6.20
CA THR A 775 2.63 23.22 -7.17
C THR A 775 1.81 24.23 -7.99
N SER A 776 1.49 23.86 -9.23
CA SER A 776 0.51 24.60 -10.05
C SER A 776 -0.92 24.43 -9.53
N GLU A 777 -1.24 23.26 -8.98
CA GLU A 777 -2.57 22.94 -8.46
C GLU A 777 -3.02 23.88 -7.35
N LEU A 778 -2.19 24.09 -6.31
CA LEU A 778 -2.53 25.01 -5.22
C LEU A 778 -2.67 26.46 -5.71
N ARG A 779 -1.86 26.89 -6.69
CA ARG A 779 -2.03 28.21 -7.32
C ARG A 779 -3.39 28.31 -8.00
N THR A 780 -3.74 27.31 -8.82
CA THR A 780 -5.03 27.24 -9.52
C THR A 780 -6.20 27.25 -8.53
N MET A 781 -6.16 26.47 -7.45
CA MET A 781 -7.21 26.43 -6.43
C MET A 781 -7.39 27.78 -5.71
N CYS A 782 -6.29 28.45 -5.35
CA CYS A 782 -6.37 29.79 -4.76
C CYS A 782 -6.98 30.82 -5.72
N LEU A 783 -6.65 30.73 -7.03
CA LEU A 783 -7.25 31.57 -8.07
C LEU A 783 -8.74 31.26 -8.22
N GLN A 784 -9.14 29.99 -8.17
CA GLN A 784 -10.54 29.57 -8.27
C GLN A 784 -11.42 30.16 -7.19
N VAL A 785 -10.96 30.25 -5.93
CA VAL A 785 -11.72 30.92 -4.86
C VAL A 785 -12.03 32.38 -5.21
N ALA A 786 -11.08 33.10 -5.81
CA ALA A 786 -11.31 34.46 -6.28
C ALA A 786 -12.21 34.51 -7.53
N ILE A 787 -12.11 33.54 -8.44
CA ILE A 787 -13.00 33.42 -9.61
C ILE A 787 -14.44 33.09 -9.18
N ALA A 788 -14.62 32.24 -8.17
CA ALA A 788 -15.90 31.95 -7.55
C ALA A 788 -16.50 33.20 -6.88
N ALA A 789 -15.68 34.01 -6.20
CA ALA A 789 -16.10 35.30 -5.68
C ALA A 789 -16.52 36.28 -6.80
N LEU A 790 -15.84 36.27 -7.96
CA LEU A 790 -16.24 37.04 -9.15
C LEU A 790 -17.60 36.58 -9.66
N TYR A 791 -17.82 35.26 -9.73
CA TYR A 791 -19.10 34.67 -10.11
C TYR A 791 -20.21 34.98 -9.10
N TYR A 792 -19.89 35.05 -7.81
CA TYR A 792 -20.82 35.40 -6.74
C TYR A 792 -21.30 36.86 -6.86
N ASN A 793 -20.36 37.81 -6.87
CA ASN A 793 -20.65 39.24 -7.00
C ASN A 793 -19.42 40.01 -7.52
N PRO A 794 -19.42 40.44 -8.79
CA PRO A 794 -18.26 41.11 -9.40
C PRO A 794 -17.86 42.43 -8.70
N ASP A 795 -18.84 43.26 -8.33
CA ASP A 795 -18.58 44.55 -7.68
C ASP A 795 -17.93 44.35 -6.31
N LEU A 796 -18.39 43.35 -5.55
CA LEU A 796 -17.84 43.00 -4.24
C LEU A 796 -16.40 42.52 -4.33
N LEU A 797 -16.07 41.66 -5.31
CA LEU A 797 -14.70 41.20 -5.51
C LEU A 797 -13.78 42.36 -5.91
N LEU A 798 -14.15 43.17 -6.89
CA LEU A 798 -13.32 44.28 -7.36
C LEU A 798 -13.02 45.27 -6.23
N HIS A 799 -14.05 45.62 -5.46
CA HIS A 799 -13.90 46.48 -4.28
C HIS A 799 -13.05 45.83 -3.17
N THR A 800 -13.09 44.50 -3.03
CA THR A 800 -12.22 43.76 -2.11
C THR A 800 -10.77 43.82 -2.57
N LEU A 801 -10.48 43.53 -3.84
CA LEU A 801 -9.13 43.55 -4.43
C LEU A 801 -8.47 44.94 -4.36
N GLU A 802 -9.25 46.02 -4.39
CA GLU A 802 -8.76 47.39 -4.19
C GLU A 802 -8.41 47.71 -2.73
N ARG A 803 -9.02 47.02 -1.76
CA ARG A 803 -8.86 47.30 -0.33
C ARG A 803 -7.87 46.38 0.38
N VAL A 804 -7.69 45.15 -0.09
CA VAL A 804 -6.75 44.19 0.52
C VAL A 804 -5.33 44.75 0.40
N GLN A 805 -4.60 44.75 1.52
CA GLN A 805 -3.19 45.13 1.59
C GLN A 805 -2.39 43.90 1.97
N LEU A 806 -1.61 43.37 1.03
CA LEU A 806 -0.73 42.23 1.29
C LEU A 806 0.59 42.70 1.93
N PRO A 807 1.18 41.91 2.84
CA PRO A 807 2.52 42.17 3.35
C PRO A 807 3.51 42.32 2.19
N HIS A 808 4.34 43.37 2.22
CA HIS A 808 5.38 43.66 1.22
C HIS A 808 4.94 44.16 -0.17
N HIS A 809 3.64 44.44 -0.41
CA HIS A 809 3.17 45.07 -1.65
C HIS A 809 2.47 46.41 -1.40
N SER A 810 2.91 47.46 -2.10
CA SER A 810 2.32 48.81 -2.04
C SER A 810 1.55 49.13 -3.33
N GLY A 811 0.37 48.52 -3.48
CA GLY A 811 -0.54 48.78 -4.59
C GLY A 811 -1.77 47.86 -4.58
N PRO A 812 -2.81 48.19 -5.37
CA PRO A 812 -3.98 47.34 -5.53
C PRO A 812 -3.61 46.01 -6.18
N ILE A 813 -4.08 44.91 -5.60
CA ILE A 813 -3.71 43.53 -5.97
C ILE A 813 -4.40 43.08 -7.26
N THR A 814 -5.42 43.81 -7.69
CA THR A 814 -6.20 43.57 -8.92
C THR A 814 -5.30 43.31 -10.14
N VAL A 815 -4.20 44.05 -10.30
CA VAL A 815 -3.25 43.85 -11.41
C VAL A 815 -2.50 42.53 -11.30
N GLN A 816 -2.03 42.19 -10.10
CA GLN A 816 -1.27 40.97 -9.84
C GLN A 816 -2.16 39.74 -10.04
N PHE A 817 -3.37 39.76 -9.47
CA PHE A 817 -4.35 38.68 -9.60
C PHE A 817 -4.68 38.41 -11.07
N ILE A 818 -5.04 39.45 -11.84
CA ILE A 818 -5.41 39.28 -13.26
C ILE A 818 -4.22 38.78 -14.08
N ASN A 819 -3.01 39.30 -13.86
CA ASN A 819 -1.83 38.83 -14.59
C ASN A 819 -1.47 37.37 -14.25
N GLN A 820 -1.56 36.99 -12.97
CA GLN A 820 -1.31 35.61 -12.55
C GLN A 820 -2.35 34.67 -13.15
N TRP A 821 -3.63 35.04 -13.12
CA TRP A 821 -4.71 34.25 -13.71
C TRP A 821 -4.52 34.04 -15.22
N MET A 822 -4.11 35.07 -15.96
CA MET A 822 -3.82 34.93 -17.40
C MET A 822 -2.58 34.05 -17.65
N SER A 823 -1.55 34.16 -16.79
CA SER A 823 -0.33 33.35 -16.90
C SER A 823 -0.59 31.86 -16.63
N ASP A 824 -1.47 31.54 -15.69
CA ASP A 824 -1.72 30.17 -15.24
C ASP A 824 -2.97 29.55 -15.89
N THR A 825 -3.49 30.14 -16.99
CA THR A 825 -4.68 29.60 -17.69
C THR A 825 -4.47 28.17 -18.17
N ASP A 826 -3.25 27.80 -18.56
CA ASP A 826 -2.88 26.46 -19.02
C ASP A 826 -2.81 25.43 -17.88
N CYS A 827 -2.77 25.87 -16.63
CA CYS A 827 -2.72 25.03 -15.43
C CYS A 827 -4.11 24.62 -14.91
N PHE A 828 -5.21 25.02 -15.57
CA PHE A 828 -6.57 24.57 -15.22
C PHE A 828 -6.85 23.23 -15.92
N LEU A 829 -6.66 22.13 -15.18
CA LEU A 829 -6.63 20.77 -15.72
C LEU A 829 -7.92 19.97 -15.54
N GLY A 830 -8.78 20.31 -14.58
CA GLY A 830 -10.09 19.67 -14.39
C GLY A 830 -11.18 20.10 -15.38
N HIS A 831 -12.25 19.33 -15.50
CA HIS A 831 -13.49 19.75 -16.15
C HIS A 831 -14.14 20.94 -15.41
N HIS A 832 -14.29 20.83 -14.09
CA HIS A 832 -14.83 21.89 -13.23
C HIS A 832 -13.96 23.15 -13.32
N ASP A 833 -12.65 22.97 -13.22
CA ASP A 833 -11.67 24.04 -13.25
C ASP A 833 -11.77 24.90 -14.51
N ARG A 834 -11.80 24.22 -15.68
CA ARG A 834 -11.92 24.90 -16.96
C ARG A 834 -13.27 25.59 -17.10
N LYS A 835 -14.36 24.94 -16.66
CA LYS A 835 -15.70 25.53 -16.65
C LYS A 835 -15.74 26.81 -15.81
N MET A 836 -15.21 26.77 -14.59
CA MET A 836 -15.12 27.92 -13.69
C MET A 836 -14.29 29.05 -14.29
N CYS A 837 -13.14 28.71 -14.86
CA CYS A 837 -12.26 29.69 -15.51
C CYS A 837 -12.94 30.36 -16.71
N ILE A 838 -13.63 29.60 -17.58
CA ILE A 838 -14.39 30.14 -18.72
C ILE A 838 -15.51 31.08 -18.25
N ILE A 839 -16.28 30.69 -17.24
CA ILE A 839 -17.35 31.52 -16.68
C ILE A 839 -16.76 32.81 -16.09
N GLY A 840 -15.67 32.70 -15.33
CA GLY A 840 -14.96 33.85 -14.77
C GLY A 840 -14.49 34.84 -15.84
N LEU A 841 -13.80 34.36 -16.87
CA LEU A 841 -13.31 35.20 -17.97
C LEU A 841 -14.46 35.83 -18.76
N SER A 842 -15.58 35.12 -18.90
CA SER A 842 -16.80 35.65 -19.54
C SER A 842 -17.41 36.80 -18.73
N ILE A 843 -17.44 36.71 -17.40
CA ILE A 843 -17.90 37.80 -16.52
C ILE A 843 -16.94 39.00 -16.62
N LEU A 844 -15.64 38.73 -16.62
CA LEU A 844 -14.60 39.76 -16.73
C LEU A 844 -14.71 40.53 -18.06
N LEU A 845 -15.10 39.84 -19.13
CA LEU A 845 -15.40 40.42 -20.44
C LEU A 845 -16.67 41.30 -20.44
N GLU A 846 -17.69 40.95 -19.65
CA GLU A 846 -18.97 41.69 -19.54
C GLU A 846 -18.94 42.91 -18.60
N LEU A 847 -17.88 43.09 -17.80
CA LEU A 847 -17.77 44.20 -16.84
C LEU A 847 -18.06 45.57 -17.49
N GLN A 848 -18.90 46.37 -16.83
CA GLN A 848 -19.21 47.74 -17.28
C GLN A 848 -18.11 48.73 -16.86
N ASN A 849 -17.66 48.63 -15.60
CA ASN A 849 -16.57 49.43 -15.04
C ASN A 849 -15.30 48.58 -15.02
N ARG A 850 -14.57 48.55 -16.14
CA ARG A 850 -13.37 47.73 -16.31
C ARG A 850 -12.16 48.33 -15.57
N PRO A 851 -11.49 47.59 -14.68
CA PRO A 851 -10.21 48.02 -14.11
C PRO A 851 -9.13 48.13 -15.21
N PRO A 852 -8.14 49.04 -15.07
CA PRO A 852 -7.04 49.17 -16.05
C PRO A 852 -6.26 47.87 -16.31
N ALA A 853 -6.23 46.97 -15.33
CA ALA A 853 -5.63 45.65 -15.45
C ALA A 853 -6.34 44.77 -16.51
N VAL A 854 -7.66 44.88 -16.64
CA VAL A 854 -8.45 44.14 -17.64
C VAL A 854 -8.15 44.66 -19.05
N ASP A 855 -8.02 45.98 -19.20
CA ASP A 855 -7.66 46.59 -20.48
C ASP A 855 -6.27 46.16 -20.95
N ALA A 856 -5.33 45.95 -20.01
CA ALA A 856 -3.97 45.50 -20.32
C ALA A 856 -3.91 44.07 -20.86
N VAL A 857 -4.84 43.20 -20.44
CA VAL A 857 -4.87 41.78 -20.85
C VAL A 857 -5.93 41.48 -21.91
N VAL A 858 -6.61 42.48 -22.47
CA VAL A 858 -7.69 42.33 -23.45
C VAL A 858 -7.35 41.34 -24.58
N GLY A 859 -6.11 41.35 -25.05
CA GLY A 859 -5.71 40.51 -26.16
C GLY A 859 -5.51 39.03 -25.82
N GLN A 860 -5.51 38.67 -24.53
CA GLN A 860 -5.31 37.30 -24.04
C GLN A 860 -6.62 36.62 -23.66
N ILE A 861 -7.67 37.37 -23.28
CA ILE A 861 -8.93 36.84 -22.74
C ILE A 861 -9.60 35.81 -23.66
N VAL A 862 -9.87 36.17 -24.93
CA VAL A 862 -10.55 35.25 -25.87
C VAL A 862 -9.65 34.07 -26.26
N PRO A 863 -8.34 34.26 -26.57
CA PRO A 863 -7.41 33.14 -26.73
C PRO A 863 -7.42 32.14 -25.55
N SER A 864 -7.39 32.63 -24.31
CA SER A 864 -7.43 31.82 -23.09
C SER A 864 -8.72 31.00 -23.01
N ILE A 865 -9.89 31.60 -23.26
CA ILE A 865 -11.18 30.89 -23.27
C ILE A 865 -11.20 29.78 -24.34
N LEU A 866 -10.69 30.05 -25.55
CA LEU A 866 -10.63 29.05 -26.62
C LEU A 866 -9.69 27.89 -26.28
N PHE A 867 -8.57 28.16 -25.61
CA PHE A 867 -7.67 27.14 -25.10
C PHE A 867 -8.36 26.23 -24.07
N LEU A 868 -9.11 26.81 -23.13
CA LEU A 868 -9.87 26.05 -22.13
C LEU A 868 -10.96 25.18 -22.78
N PHE A 869 -11.65 25.67 -23.82
CA PHE A 869 -12.61 24.86 -24.57
C PHE A 869 -11.97 23.70 -25.33
N LEU A 870 -10.74 23.86 -25.81
CA LEU A 870 -9.97 22.77 -26.44
C LEU A 870 -9.67 21.68 -25.40
N GLY A 871 -9.24 22.07 -24.21
CA GLY A 871 -9.03 21.14 -23.08
C GLY A 871 -10.31 20.39 -22.69
N LEU A 872 -11.44 21.08 -22.56
CA LEU A 872 -12.74 20.44 -22.29
C LEU A 872 -13.13 19.40 -23.36
N LYS A 873 -12.89 19.72 -24.65
CA LYS A 873 -13.16 18.78 -25.76
C LYS A 873 -12.30 17.52 -25.66
N GLN A 874 -11.04 17.64 -25.23
CA GLN A 874 -10.14 16.51 -25.03
C GLN A 874 -10.59 15.64 -23.85
N VAL A 875 -10.89 16.24 -22.69
CA VAL A 875 -11.37 15.50 -21.50
C VAL A 875 -12.67 14.75 -21.79
N CYS A 876 -13.63 15.37 -22.49
CA CYS A 876 -14.87 14.69 -22.90
C CYS A 876 -14.62 13.52 -23.88
N ALA A 877 -13.64 13.63 -24.77
CA ALA A 877 -13.27 12.56 -25.70
C ALA A 877 -12.61 11.38 -24.96
N THR A 878 -11.75 11.67 -23.99
CA THR A 878 -11.10 10.67 -23.12
C THR A 878 -12.12 9.92 -22.27
N ARG A 879 -13.11 10.60 -21.65
CA ARG A 879 -14.23 9.93 -20.93
C ARG A 879 -14.98 8.91 -21.80
N GLN A 880 -15.12 9.17 -23.10
CA GLN A 880 -15.79 8.24 -24.04
C GLN A 880 -14.92 7.04 -24.43
N LEU A 881 -13.59 7.20 -24.40
CA LEU A 881 -12.63 6.15 -24.66
C LEU A 881 -12.43 5.25 -23.43
N VAL A 882 -12.28 5.82 -22.22
CA VAL A 882 -12.16 5.06 -20.96
C VAL A 882 -13.39 4.18 -20.72
N ASN A 883 -14.60 4.73 -20.86
CA ASN A 883 -15.85 3.95 -20.79
C ASN A 883 -15.96 2.83 -21.84
N ARG A 884 -15.20 2.90 -22.95
CA ARG A 884 -15.12 1.85 -23.97
C ARG A 884 -13.99 0.86 -23.69
N GLU A 885 -12.87 1.34 -23.16
CA GLU A 885 -11.72 0.51 -22.81
C GLU A 885 -11.98 -0.34 -21.58
N ASP A 886 -12.70 0.15 -20.56
CA ASP A 886 -13.12 -0.64 -19.39
C ASP A 886 -14.04 -1.80 -19.79
N ARG A 887 -14.85 -1.61 -20.84
CA ARG A 887 -15.64 -2.69 -21.46
C ARG A 887 -14.79 -3.65 -22.29
N SER A 888 -13.60 -3.26 -22.73
CA SER A 888 -12.73 -4.08 -23.59
C SER A 888 -11.58 -4.77 -22.83
N LYS A 889 -11.09 -4.18 -21.73
CA LYS A 889 -10.08 -4.75 -20.83
C LYS A 889 -10.65 -5.95 -20.08
N ALA A 890 -11.94 -5.92 -19.73
CA ALA A 890 -12.67 -7.06 -19.19
C ALA A 890 -12.72 -8.29 -20.12
N GLU A 891 -12.52 -8.12 -21.45
CA GLU A 891 -12.52 -9.22 -22.42
C GLU A 891 -11.11 -9.66 -22.87
N LYS A 892 -10.04 -8.92 -22.53
CA LYS A 892 -8.67 -9.18 -23.03
C LYS A 892 -7.70 -9.77 -22.00
N ALA A 893 -8.01 -9.72 -20.71
CA ALA A 893 -7.16 -10.30 -19.66
C ALA A 893 -7.06 -11.85 -19.71
N ASP A 894 -7.98 -12.53 -20.40
CA ASP A 894 -8.06 -14.00 -20.40
C ASP A 894 -7.18 -14.72 -21.45
N VAL A 895 -6.45 -13.99 -22.32
CA VAL A 895 -5.82 -14.61 -23.52
C VAL A 895 -4.28 -14.64 -23.49
N GLU A 896 -3.59 -13.82 -22.69
CA GLU A 896 -2.13 -13.63 -22.81
C GLU A 896 -1.22 -14.46 -21.89
N GLU A 897 -1.73 -15.43 -21.11
CA GLU A 897 -0.91 -16.18 -20.14
C GLU A 897 -0.50 -17.61 -20.54
N ASN A 898 -0.74 -18.04 -21.78
CA ASN A 898 -0.49 -19.42 -22.22
C ASN A 898 0.78 -19.60 -23.07
N GLU A 899 1.94 -19.20 -22.54
CA GLU A 899 3.21 -19.66 -23.10
C GLU A 899 3.64 -20.96 -22.40
N GLU A 900 3.13 -22.09 -22.91
CA GLU A 900 3.67 -23.42 -22.64
C GLU A 900 5.01 -23.59 -23.38
N ILE A 901 6.10 -23.82 -22.63
CA ILE A 901 7.43 -23.97 -23.22
C ILE A 901 7.53 -25.36 -23.86
N SER A 902 7.77 -25.42 -25.19
CA SER A 902 8.01 -26.68 -25.91
C SER A 902 9.23 -27.40 -25.33
N SER A 903 9.15 -28.72 -25.16
CA SER A 903 10.16 -29.48 -24.39
C SER A 903 11.52 -29.63 -25.09
N ASP A 904 11.62 -29.34 -26.39
CA ASP A 904 12.74 -29.77 -27.22
C ASP A 904 13.32 -28.71 -28.19
N GLU A 905 12.96 -27.42 -28.08
CA GLU A 905 13.58 -26.37 -28.89
C GLU A 905 14.68 -25.63 -28.12
N GLU A 906 15.89 -25.62 -28.68
CA GLU A 906 16.95 -24.72 -28.25
C GLU A 906 16.56 -23.30 -28.67
N GLU A 907 16.10 -22.48 -27.72
CA GLU A 907 15.77 -21.08 -28.00
C GLU A 907 17.03 -20.32 -28.47
N THR A 908 17.08 -20.04 -29.77
CA THR A 908 17.81 -18.90 -30.29
C THR A 908 17.01 -17.62 -30.01
N ASN A 909 17.36 -16.90 -28.93
CA ASN A 909 17.37 -15.44 -28.72
C ASN A 909 16.41 -14.47 -29.47
N VAL A 910 15.24 -14.88 -29.97
CA VAL A 910 14.35 -14.01 -30.76
C VAL A 910 13.13 -13.49 -29.97
N THR A 911 12.85 -14.02 -28.77
CA THR A 911 11.72 -13.60 -27.91
C THR A 911 12.00 -12.36 -27.04
N ALA A 912 13.21 -11.80 -27.06
CA ALA A 912 13.61 -10.70 -26.18
C ALA A 912 12.98 -9.32 -26.50
N GLN A 913 12.28 -9.17 -27.63
CA GLN A 913 11.66 -7.87 -28.01
C GLN A 913 10.15 -7.78 -27.73
N ALA A 914 9.44 -8.89 -27.50
CA ALA A 914 8.00 -8.87 -27.24
C ALA A 914 7.64 -8.85 -25.74
N MET A 915 8.56 -9.26 -24.86
CA MET A 915 8.37 -9.28 -23.40
C MET A 915 8.70 -7.96 -22.70
N GLN A 916 9.14 -6.92 -23.43
CA GLN A 916 9.58 -5.65 -22.86
C GLN A 916 8.45 -4.72 -22.37
N SER A 917 7.18 -5.10 -22.50
CA SER A 917 6.07 -4.17 -22.22
C SER A 917 5.01 -4.65 -21.22
N ASN A 918 5.14 -5.83 -20.57
CA ASN A 918 4.02 -6.28 -19.71
C ASN A 918 4.35 -7.28 -18.59
N ASN A 919 5.56 -7.33 -18.04
CA ASN A 919 5.83 -8.20 -16.88
C ASN A 919 6.83 -7.57 -15.89
N GLY A 920 6.36 -6.54 -15.21
CA GLY A 920 7.06 -5.87 -14.13
C GLY A 920 6.17 -5.65 -12.90
N ARG A 921 5.48 -6.68 -12.41
CA ARG A 921 4.89 -6.70 -11.07
C ARG A 921 5.06 -8.09 -10.46
N GLY A 922 6.15 -8.25 -9.72
CA GLY A 922 6.26 -9.27 -8.69
C GLY A 922 5.88 -8.59 -7.37
N GLU A 923 4.88 -9.15 -6.70
CA GLU A 923 4.37 -8.72 -5.40
C GLU A 923 5.50 -8.77 -4.36
N ASP A 924 5.95 -7.59 -3.90
CA ASP A 924 6.44 -7.29 -2.55
C ASP A 924 6.69 -5.77 -2.44
N GLU A 925 6.10 -5.17 -1.40
CA GLU A 925 6.18 -3.78 -0.94
C GLU A 925 5.22 -2.79 -1.66
N GLU A 926 4.02 -2.62 -1.07
CA GLU A 926 3.29 -1.36 -1.07
C GLU A 926 4.16 -0.31 -0.35
N GLU A 927 4.95 0.42 -1.12
CA GLU A 927 5.19 1.85 -0.89
C GLU A 927 4.86 2.53 -2.21
N ASP A 928 3.89 3.45 -2.16
CA ASP A 928 3.49 4.33 -3.25
C ASP A 928 4.70 5.06 -3.85
N ASP A 929 5.22 4.53 -4.95
CA ASP A 929 5.99 5.29 -5.94
C ASP A 929 5.16 5.24 -7.23
N GLU A 930 4.29 6.24 -7.38
CA GLU A 930 3.55 6.56 -8.59
C GLU A 930 4.47 6.48 -9.82
N ASP A 931 4.12 5.64 -10.80
CA ASP A 931 4.77 5.58 -12.12
C ASP A 931 4.51 6.91 -12.87
N TRP A 932 5.45 7.85 -12.75
CA TRP A 932 5.41 9.22 -13.31
C TRP A 932 5.65 9.32 -14.83
N ASP A 933 5.28 8.33 -15.66
CA ASP A 933 5.53 8.40 -17.11
C ASP A 933 4.38 7.82 -17.99
N GLU A 934 3.15 8.28 -17.77
CA GLU A 934 2.16 8.46 -18.85
C GLU A 934 1.15 9.55 -18.42
N GLU A 935 1.34 10.81 -18.85
CA GLU A 935 0.37 11.92 -18.68
C GLU A 935 -0.95 11.59 -19.42
N VAL A 936 -1.73 10.68 -18.87
CA VAL A 936 -3.18 10.67 -19.02
C VAL A 936 -3.65 11.86 -18.18
N LEU A 937 -4.36 12.82 -18.79
CA LEU A 937 -5.00 13.92 -18.09
C LEU A 937 -6.06 13.35 -17.12
N GLU A 938 -5.62 12.92 -15.94
CA GLU A 938 -6.46 12.46 -14.84
C GLU A 938 -7.29 13.64 -14.32
N GLU A 939 -8.55 13.35 -13.99
CA GLU A 939 -9.40 14.27 -13.25
C GLU A 939 -8.72 14.55 -11.90
N THR A 940 -8.49 15.81 -11.56
CA THR A 940 -7.87 16.17 -10.27
C THR A 940 -8.72 15.59 -9.13
N ALA A 941 -8.12 14.99 -8.10
CA ALA A 941 -8.85 14.36 -6.98
C ALA A 941 -9.93 15.28 -6.36
N LEU A 942 -9.72 16.60 -6.40
CA LEU A 942 -10.65 17.62 -5.96
C LEU A 942 -11.97 17.73 -6.77
N GLU A 943 -12.06 17.14 -7.97
CA GLU A 943 -13.30 17.11 -8.76
C GLU A 943 -14.38 16.23 -8.11
N GLY A 944 -14.01 15.36 -7.15
CA GLY A 944 -14.96 14.61 -6.33
C GLY A 944 -15.86 15.51 -5.45
N PHE A 945 -15.41 16.74 -5.13
CA PHE A 945 -16.16 17.68 -4.31
C PHE A 945 -17.11 18.55 -5.16
N SER A 946 -18.25 17.97 -5.51
CA SER A 946 -19.24 18.60 -6.40
C SER A 946 -19.76 19.96 -5.90
N THR A 947 -20.08 20.83 -6.84
CA THR A 947 -20.68 22.15 -6.60
C THR A 947 -21.98 22.31 -7.39
N PRO A 948 -22.80 23.35 -7.13
CA PRO A 948 -23.98 23.63 -7.96
C PRO A 948 -23.69 23.82 -9.46
N LEU A 949 -22.44 24.11 -9.83
CA LEU A 949 -22.02 24.28 -11.21
C LEU A 949 -21.71 22.96 -11.92
N ASP A 950 -21.65 21.84 -11.19
CA ASP A 950 -21.36 20.52 -11.75
C ASP A 950 -22.61 19.71 -12.03
N LEU A 951 -23.75 20.14 -11.48
CA LEU A 951 -25.05 19.48 -11.68
C LEU A 951 -25.52 19.56 -13.15
N ASP A 952 -26.25 18.55 -13.63
CA ASP A 952 -26.75 18.46 -15.02
C ASP A 952 -27.61 19.66 -15.48
N ASN A 953 -28.25 20.35 -14.53
CA ASN A 953 -29.10 21.52 -14.80
C ASN A 953 -28.38 22.85 -14.54
N SER A 954 -27.05 22.82 -14.39
CA SER A 954 -26.22 23.99 -14.14
C SER A 954 -26.05 24.87 -15.38
N VAL A 955 -25.34 25.99 -15.20
CA VAL A 955 -24.99 26.91 -16.28
C VAL A 955 -24.08 26.21 -17.29
N ASP A 956 -24.47 26.19 -18.56
CA ASP A 956 -23.64 25.66 -19.65
C ASP A 956 -22.60 26.71 -20.08
N GLU A 957 -21.32 26.33 -20.02
CA GLU A 957 -20.17 27.20 -20.27
C GLU A 957 -20.10 27.74 -21.71
N TYR A 958 -20.53 26.95 -22.70
CA TYR A 958 -20.56 27.36 -24.11
C TYR A 958 -21.64 28.41 -24.33
N GLN A 959 -22.82 28.22 -23.75
CA GLN A 959 -23.92 29.19 -23.81
C GLN A 959 -23.59 30.46 -23.04
N PHE A 960 -22.98 30.33 -21.85
CA PHE A 960 -22.63 31.46 -21.00
C PHE A 960 -21.61 32.39 -21.69
N PHE A 961 -20.51 31.83 -22.21
CA PHE A 961 -19.52 32.60 -22.96
C PHE A 961 -20.10 33.22 -24.24
N THR A 962 -20.87 32.45 -25.01
CA THR A 962 -21.47 32.93 -26.26
C THR A 962 -22.40 34.11 -26.02
N GLN A 963 -23.23 34.04 -24.98
CA GLN A 963 -24.12 35.13 -24.60
C GLN A 963 -23.35 36.36 -24.12
N ALA A 964 -22.27 36.16 -23.36
CA ALA A 964 -21.40 37.22 -22.89
C ALA A 964 -20.75 38.01 -24.04
N LEU A 965 -20.22 37.27 -25.01
CA LEU A 965 -19.56 37.85 -26.17
C LEU A 965 -20.53 38.62 -27.08
N ILE A 966 -21.76 38.10 -27.29
CA ILE A 966 -22.83 38.79 -28.02
C ILE A 966 -23.27 40.07 -27.29
N THR A 967 -23.40 40.01 -25.96
CA THR A 967 -23.76 41.17 -25.15
C THR A 967 -22.73 42.29 -25.30
N VAL A 968 -21.45 41.94 -25.27
CA VAL A 968 -20.36 42.90 -25.53
C VAL A 968 -20.40 43.43 -26.96
N GLN A 969 -20.61 42.57 -27.96
CA GLN A 969 -20.70 42.99 -29.37
C GLN A 969 -21.78 44.05 -29.59
N ASN A 970 -22.94 43.89 -28.94
CA ASN A 970 -24.06 44.81 -29.05
C ASN A 970 -23.88 46.09 -28.22
N ARG A 971 -23.17 46.01 -27.10
CA ARG A 971 -23.03 47.10 -26.13
C ARG A 971 -21.82 47.99 -26.41
N ASP A 972 -20.67 47.41 -26.74
CA ASP A 972 -19.38 48.10 -26.87
C ASP A 972 -18.59 47.53 -28.06
N ALA A 973 -18.90 48.07 -29.25
CA ALA A 973 -18.28 47.64 -30.49
C ALA A 973 -16.75 47.88 -30.53
N ALA A 974 -16.25 48.91 -29.84
CA ALA A 974 -14.82 49.19 -29.80
C ALA A 974 -14.08 48.14 -28.96
N TRP A 975 -14.64 47.76 -27.81
CA TRP A 975 -14.11 46.68 -26.98
C TRP A 975 -14.14 45.33 -27.68
N TYR A 976 -15.25 45.01 -28.36
CA TYR A 976 -15.37 43.80 -29.15
C TYR A 976 -14.28 43.68 -30.24
N GLN A 977 -13.97 44.78 -30.93
CA GLN A 977 -12.91 44.78 -31.94
C GLN A 977 -11.52 44.50 -31.33
N LEU A 978 -11.24 45.02 -30.14
CA LEU A 978 -9.97 44.76 -29.44
C LEU A 978 -9.83 43.30 -29.00
N LEU A 979 -10.92 42.67 -28.55
CA LEU A 979 -10.96 41.25 -28.17
C LEU A 979 -10.74 40.32 -29.38
N MET A 980 -11.19 40.75 -30.57
CA MET A 980 -11.11 39.97 -31.82
C MET A 980 -9.82 40.18 -32.62
N ALA A 981 -9.16 41.33 -32.43
CA ALA A 981 -7.96 41.72 -33.17
C ALA A 981 -6.79 40.71 -33.11
N PRO A 982 -6.47 40.08 -31.95
CA PRO A 982 -5.30 39.21 -31.84
C PRO A 982 -5.55 37.76 -32.26
N LEU A 983 -6.79 37.38 -32.60
CA LEU A 983 -7.14 36.00 -32.93
C LEU A 983 -6.52 35.54 -34.25
N SER A 984 -5.86 34.38 -34.22
CA SER A 984 -5.39 33.69 -35.42
C SER A 984 -6.56 33.14 -36.26
N GLU A 985 -6.30 32.78 -37.52
CA GLU A 985 -7.33 32.16 -38.38
C GLU A 985 -7.87 30.85 -37.80
N ASP A 986 -7.02 30.05 -37.15
CA ASP A 986 -7.46 28.81 -36.50
C ASP A 986 -8.29 29.09 -35.24
N GLN A 987 -7.93 30.10 -34.44
CA GLN A 987 -8.74 30.54 -33.30
C GLN A 987 -10.10 31.11 -33.72
N ARG A 988 -10.17 31.82 -34.86
CA ARG A 988 -11.45 32.28 -35.43
C ARG A 988 -12.35 31.12 -35.85
N ARG A 989 -11.77 30.03 -36.41
CA ARG A 989 -12.54 28.80 -36.69
C ARG A 989 -13.00 28.12 -35.41
N ALA A 990 -12.12 27.97 -34.42
CA ALA A 990 -12.48 27.39 -33.12
C ALA A 990 -13.61 28.19 -32.45
N LEU A 991 -13.58 29.52 -32.52
CA LEU A 991 -14.65 30.37 -32.03
C LEU A 991 -15.98 30.12 -32.76
N GLN A 992 -15.97 29.94 -34.09
CA GLN A 992 -17.17 29.56 -34.85
C GLN A 992 -17.70 28.19 -34.43
N GLU A 993 -16.84 27.21 -34.15
CA GLU A 993 -17.24 25.90 -33.61
C GLU A 993 -17.89 26.02 -32.23
N VAL A 994 -17.36 26.90 -31.36
CA VAL A 994 -17.96 27.19 -30.05
C VAL A 994 -19.38 27.76 -30.20
N TYR A 995 -19.58 28.71 -31.13
CA TYR A 995 -20.91 29.27 -31.43
C TYR A 995 -21.91 28.21 -31.91
N THR A 996 -21.51 27.34 -32.85
CA THR A 996 -22.40 26.30 -33.38
C THR A 996 -22.75 25.26 -32.32
N LEU A 997 -21.78 24.89 -31.47
CA LEU A 997 -22.02 23.96 -30.37
C LEU A 997 -22.93 24.57 -29.30
N ALA A 998 -22.74 25.84 -28.96
CA ALA A 998 -23.60 26.55 -28.01
C ALA A 998 -25.06 26.62 -28.50
N GLU A 999 -25.29 26.92 -29.78
CA GLU A 999 -26.62 26.95 -30.39
C GLU A 999 -27.26 25.55 -30.40
N HIS A 1000 -26.48 24.52 -30.74
CA HIS A 1000 -26.95 23.14 -30.68
C HIS A 1000 -27.36 22.73 -29.26
N ARG A 1001 -26.49 22.92 -28.25
CA ARG A 1001 -26.80 22.60 -26.86
C ARG A 1001 -28.04 23.35 -26.35
N ARG A 1002 -28.19 24.62 -26.74
CA ARG A 1002 -29.38 25.42 -26.41
C ARG A 1002 -30.66 24.81 -26.99
N THR A 1003 -30.67 24.44 -28.27
CA THR A 1003 -31.86 23.82 -28.90
C THR A 1003 -32.21 22.47 -28.28
N VAL A 1004 -31.22 21.67 -27.89
CA VAL A 1004 -31.41 20.40 -27.16
C VAL A 1004 -31.99 20.64 -25.77
N ALA A 1005 -31.47 21.61 -25.01
CA ALA A 1005 -32.00 21.97 -23.69
C ALA A 1005 -33.44 22.50 -23.77
N GLU A 1006 -33.76 23.35 -24.76
CA GLU A 1006 -35.11 23.84 -25.02
C GLU A 1006 -36.07 22.69 -25.41
N ALA A 1007 -35.60 21.70 -26.18
CA ALA A 1007 -36.38 20.50 -26.51
C ALA A 1007 -36.63 19.61 -25.28
N LYS A 1008 -35.61 19.37 -24.44
CA LYS A 1008 -35.73 18.61 -23.19
C LYS A 1008 -36.74 19.25 -22.25
N LYS A 1009 -36.68 20.58 -22.08
CA LYS A 1009 -37.62 21.34 -21.24
C LYS A 1009 -39.06 21.29 -21.75
N LYS A 1010 -39.27 21.28 -23.07
CA LYS A 1010 -40.62 21.10 -23.68
C LYS A 1010 -41.15 19.67 -23.47
N ILE A 1011 -40.28 18.66 -23.49
CA ILE A 1011 -40.64 17.26 -23.26
C ILE A 1011 -41.00 17.03 -21.77
N GLU A 1012 -40.23 17.59 -20.84
CA GLU A 1012 -40.52 17.53 -19.40
C GLU A 1012 -41.84 18.23 -19.04
N GLN A 1013 -42.15 19.36 -19.68
CA GLN A 1013 -43.43 20.07 -19.52
C GLN A 1013 -44.63 19.32 -20.13
N GLN A 1014 -44.40 18.33 -20.99
CA GLN A 1014 -45.44 17.49 -21.60
C GLN A 1014 -45.65 16.15 -20.87
N GLY A 1015 -45.00 15.92 -19.72
CA GLY A 1015 -45.27 14.76 -18.86
C GLY A 1015 -44.48 13.49 -19.17
N GLY A 1016 -43.36 13.58 -19.91
CA GLY A 1016 -42.44 12.46 -20.16
C GLY A 1016 -42.91 11.49 -21.26
N PHE A 1017 -41.98 10.71 -21.81
CA PHE A 1017 -42.22 9.79 -22.93
C PHE A 1017 -43.15 8.63 -22.56
N THR A 1018 -44.26 8.46 -23.28
CA THR A 1018 -44.83 7.13 -23.55
C THR A 1018 -43.98 6.46 -24.64
N PHE A 1019 -43.18 5.47 -24.29
CA PHE A 1019 -42.40 4.69 -25.25
C PHE A 1019 -43.32 3.78 -26.08
N GLU A 1020 -43.51 4.09 -27.36
CA GLU A 1020 -43.73 3.05 -28.37
C GLU A 1020 -42.39 2.70 -29.01
N ASN A 1021 -42.01 1.44 -28.82
CA ASN A 1021 -40.73 0.86 -29.18
C ASN A 1021 -40.54 0.82 -30.71
N LYS A 1022 -39.78 1.76 -31.28
CA LYS A 1022 -39.17 1.61 -32.62
C LYS A 1022 -37.73 2.15 -32.65
N GLY A 1023 -36.79 1.21 -32.60
CA GLY A 1023 -35.48 1.27 -33.27
C GLY A 1023 -34.58 2.46 -32.91
N VAL A 1024 -33.79 2.30 -31.85
CA VAL A 1024 -32.64 3.18 -31.57
C VAL A 1024 -31.62 3.05 -32.69
N LEU A 1025 -31.39 4.15 -33.43
CA LEU A 1025 -30.26 4.32 -34.34
C LEU A 1025 -29.00 4.55 -33.50
N SER A 1026 -28.08 3.59 -33.53
CA SER A 1026 -26.75 3.70 -32.93
C SER A 1026 -25.76 4.43 -33.85
N ALA A 1027 -24.92 5.25 -33.22
CA ALA A 1027 -23.59 5.72 -33.65
C ALA A 1027 -23.49 6.61 -34.91
N PHE A 1028 -23.27 7.91 -34.70
CA PHE A 1028 -22.65 8.80 -35.69
C PHE A 1028 -21.12 8.71 -35.59
N ASN A 1029 -20.48 8.49 -36.73
CA ASN A 1029 -19.05 8.20 -36.90
C ASN A 1029 -18.29 9.49 -37.27
N PHE A 1030 -17.37 9.96 -36.43
CA PHE A 1030 -16.45 11.06 -36.76
C PHE A 1030 -15.15 10.46 -37.33
N GLY A 1031 -15.09 10.34 -38.65
CA GLY A 1031 -13.87 9.89 -39.33
C GLY A 1031 -14.12 9.45 -40.76
N ALA A 1032 -14.20 10.41 -41.68
CA ALA A 1032 -14.10 10.12 -43.11
C ALA A 1032 -13.15 11.13 -43.75
N VAL A 1033 -11.91 10.68 -43.99
CA VAL A 1033 -10.96 11.35 -44.89
C VAL A 1033 -11.53 11.22 -46.32
N PRO A 1034 -11.59 12.29 -47.14
CA PRO A 1034 -12.00 12.15 -48.52
C PRO A 1034 -10.87 11.52 -49.33
N SER A 1035 -11.13 10.35 -49.88
CA SER A 1035 -10.33 9.73 -50.93
C SER A 1035 -10.27 10.63 -52.16
N ASN A 1036 -9.07 10.99 -52.60
CA ASN A 1036 -8.79 11.45 -53.95
C ASN A 1036 -7.50 10.77 -54.44
N ASN A 1037 -7.66 9.94 -55.48
CA ASN A 1037 -6.68 9.36 -56.41
C ASN A 1037 -5.30 8.96 -55.90
#